data_AF-A0A6S6RY49-F1
#
_entry.id   AF-A0A6S6RY49-F1
#
_cell.length_a   1.000
_cell.length_b   1.000
_cell.length_c   1.000
_cell.angle_alpha   90.00
_cell.angle_beta   90.00
_cell.angle_gamma   90.00
#
_symmetry.space_group_name_H-M   'P 1'
#
loop_
_entity.id
_entity.type
_entity.pdbx_description
1 polymer ?
#
loop_
_entity_poly.entity_id
_entity_poly.type
_entity_poly.pdbx_seq_one_letter_code
_entity_poly.pdbx_strand_id
1 'polypeptide(L)'
;MYKALFIPIFFIFISLQANLILGQQVPILNHTISSDGRVQIEVNSSPGNYYILKVRHNLNLGFDLASSMTLGQAGTTVLTESLESYPITHYQVLEYPIASPYDTDGDGVDDVTEYQNFPAQNPLNAANSVQFTDGAIAIDSFTTFNQLSIARDLVQWSEFLNGKRFAKFIITDFDTSPKIYFINGNTHGLHADFTSAIGISQVGNSVKKGQIIYHPTTPSNNGALGTFAFNYSNGHGESFEVVQKSHELLAANMPFLTNNLSYFVTTNSQDEYEQDSILYETARVPLLFEAEVYAQVDYWGLNETEGYGFFRAMTLSEIPGLKDIVLYASIPNALPRVGGIITSVIQTPLSHVNLRAIQDNVPNAFIRDPLSVDSIANLLNHNIYFKVEQDKFFIREASSQEVNDWYEHLRPDDRQTCPLNLEHDKILPLDEITFSMFDGFGAKCANVATMRTFGFPEGTIPDGFGIPFYYYQKFMKDNLLFEQARLMLRNPDFQKDRNLRAHLLEDFRKKIEQALMPNWMQNELANLQAAFPNNSTIRCRSSTNNEDLPGFNGAGLYASKTHHPVEGHLAKTVKEIYASLWNLRAFDEREFYKVNHFTASMAILCHNNYSGELANGVGVSKDPIYKTNNTFYYFNSQVGEELITNPDGTAVPEELLLDANSTSSDDYILVRRSNLAPNNTTILEGNYLNQIRAYLKVIHQEFEIRYNAVGNESFAMEIEYKITREGQLIIKQARPWVAYVSTDDVKLLDSDQLNCTLFPNPASDYINVDWIEGNPSEVWICNTTGRQVLHQSLSISKNPDFRIQVKDLPAGMYILTGYLEHNGRLISKKFVKR
;
A
#
# COMPACT_ATOMS: atom_id res chain seq x y z
N MET A 1 -29.26 -8.93 101.78
CA MET A 1 -28.89 -9.87 100.70
C MET A 1 -29.22 -9.21 99.37
N TYR A 2 -28.22 -9.17 98.51
CA TYR A 2 -28.18 -8.85 97.08
C TYR A 2 -28.58 -7.45 96.57
N LYS A 3 -27.52 -6.65 96.38
CA LYS A 3 -27.37 -5.54 95.44
C LYS A 3 -27.54 -6.04 94.00
N ALA A 4 -28.23 -5.26 93.16
CA ALA A 4 -28.11 -5.36 91.71
C ALA A 4 -27.61 -4.02 91.16
N LEU A 5 -26.42 -4.07 90.56
CA LEU A 5 -25.68 -2.97 89.96
C LEU A 5 -26.33 -2.64 88.59
N PHE A 6 -26.68 -1.37 88.35
CA PHE A 6 -27.00 -0.88 87.01
C PHE A 6 -25.68 -0.46 86.33
N ILE A 7 -25.33 -1.13 85.23
CA ILE A 7 -24.26 -0.71 84.30
C ILE A 7 -24.96 -0.37 82.97
N PRO A 8 -24.77 0.84 82.40
CA PRO A 8 -25.20 1.12 81.05
C PRO A 8 -24.15 0.59 80.07
N ILE A 9 -24.52 -0.38 79.25
CA ILE A 9 -23.71 -0.87 78.12
C ILE A 9 -23.88 0.14 76.98
N PHE A 10 -22.81 0.86 76.66
CA PHE A 10 -22.70 1.72 75.49
C PHE A 10 -22.45 0.81 74.27
N PHE A 11 -23.46 0.55 73.45
CA PHE A 11 -23.29 -0.09 72.14
C PHE A 11 -22.71 0.95 71.18
N ILE A 12 -21.41 0.86 70.89
CA ILE A 12 -20.78 1.59 69.80
C ILE A 12 -21.16 0.86 68.51
N PHE A 13 -22.08 1.44 67.73
CA PHE A 13 -22.26 1.09 66.32
C PHE A 13 -21.03 1.59 65.56
N ILE A 14 -20.06 0.72 65.29
CA ILE A 14 -19.05 0.97 64.26
C ILE A 14 -19.76 0.77 62.92
N SER A 15 -20.23 1.86 62.31
CA SER A 15 -20.58 1.84 60.89
C SER A 15 -19.27 1.68 60.10
N LEU A 16 -18.98 0.47 59.66
CA LEU A 16 -18.08 0.28 58.52
C LEU A 16 -18.76 0.96 57.31
N GLN A 17 -18.39 2.20 57.03
CA GLN A 17 -18.61 2.80 55.72
C GLN A 17 -17.67 2.07 54.76
N ALA A 18 -18.15 0.98 54.15
CA ALA A 18 -17.59 0.55 52.88
C ALA A 18 -17.91 1.67 51.88
N ASN A 19 -16.91 2.49 51.56
CA ASN A 19 -17.00 3.38 50.41
C ASN A 19 -17.09 2.49 49.17
N LEU A 20 -18.31 2.22 48.70
CA LEU A 20 -18.51 1.75 47.34
C LEU A 20 -18.06 2.90 46.43
N ILE A 21 -16.89 2.75 45.82
CA ILE A 21 -16.42 3.66 44.77
C ILE A 21 -17.31 3.38 43.56
N LEU A 22 -18.38 4.15 43.39
CA LEU A 22 -19.18 4.13 42.18
C LEU A 22 -18.45 4.99 41.13
N GLY A 23 -18.20 4.43 39.95
CA GLY A 23 -17.61 5.16 38.83
C GLY A 23 -18.40 6.44 38.53
N GLN A 24 -17.69 7.55 38.33
CA GLN A 24 -18.32 8.81 38.02
C GLN A 24 -18.62 8.86 36.51
N GLN A 25 -19.88 9.11 36.14
CA GLN A 25 -20.22 9.26 34.72
C GLN A 25 -19.62 10.56 34.16
N VAL A 26 -18.88 10.45 33.06
CA VAL A 26 -18.27 11.58 32.37
C VAL A 26 -19.11 11.97 31.15
N PRO A 27 -19.35 13.28 30.91
CA PRO A 27 -20.01 13.74 29.70
C PRO A 27 -19.19 13.41 28.45
N ILE A 28 -19.87 12.86 27.43
CA ILE A 28 -19.30 12.71 26.09
C ILE A 28 -19.23 14.09 25.43
N LEU A 29 -18.03 14.51 25.05
CA LEU A 29 -17.79 15.79 24.37
C LEU A 29 -18.01 15.69 22.88
N ASN A 30 -17.55 14.59 22.28
CA ASN A 30 -17.65 14.35 20.85
C ASN A 30 -17.93 12.86 20.58
N HIS A 31 -18.72 12.60 19.53
CA HIS A 31 -19.06 11.27 19.04
C HIS A 31 -18.85 11.28 17.53
N THR A 32 -17.81 10.59 17.09
CA THR A 32 -17.46 10.45 15.66
C THR A 32 -17.37 8.98 15.30
N ILE A 33 -17.50 8.69 14.01
CA ILE A 33 -17.38 7.33 13.47
C ILE A 33 -16.14 7.31 12.57
N SER A 34 -15.23 6.38 12.82
CA SER A 34 -14.04 6.19 11.99
C SER A 34 -14.39 5.56 10.63
N SER A 35 -13.46 5.62 9.68
CA SER A 35 -13.67 5.08 8.32
C SER A 35 -13.94 3.57 8.28
N ASP A 36 -13.60 2.84 9.34
CA ASP A 36 -13.88 1.42 9.54
C ASP A 36 -15.21 1.14 10.27
N GLY A 37 -16.00 2.19 10.59
CA GLY A 37 -17.33 2.07 11.21
C GLY A 37 -17.34 1.98 12.74
N ARG A 38 -16.19 2.09 13.40
CA ARG A 38 -16.08 2.08 14.87
C ARG A 38 -16.34 3.46 15.47
N VAL A 39 -16.75 3.48 16.73
CA VAL A 39 -17.01 4.73 17.45
C VAL A 39 -15.71 5.35 17.98
N GLN A 40 -15.63 6.68 17.94
CA GLN A 40 -14.63 7.47 18.64
C GLN A 40 -15.35 8.42 19.58
N ILE A 41 -15.21 8.17 20.88
CA ILE A 41 -15.87 8.92 21.96
C ILE A 41 -14.82 9.76 22.67
N GLU A 42 -14.92 11.07 22.52
CA GLU A 42 -14.03 12.01 23.21
C GLU A 42 -14.64 12.43 24.54
N VAL A 43 -13.86 12.33 25.62
CA VAL A 43 -14.22 12.79 26.96
C VAL A 43 -13.12 13.68 27.53
N ASN A 44 -13.49 14.57 28.46
CA ASN A 44 -12.50 15.24 29.30
C ASN A 44 -11.75 14.18 30.11
N SER A 45 -10.43 14.31 30.19
CA SER A 45 -9.60 13.34 30.86
C SER A 45 -8.44 13.97 31.64
N SER A 46 -7.94 13.18 32.60
CA SER A 46 -6.73 13.47 33.36
C SER A 46 -5.84 12.22 33.46
N PRO A 47 -4.51 12.38 33.53
CA PRO A 47 -3.58 11.25 33.67
C PRO A 47 -3.71 10.47 34.99
N GLY A 48 -4.47 11.00 35.97
CA GLY A 48 -4.70 10.33 37.26
C GLY A 48 -5.88 9.36 37.25
N ASN A 49 -6.61 9.26 36.14
CA ASN A 49 -7.82 8.46 36.00
C ASN A 49 -7.73 7.53 34.79
N TYR A 50 -8.54 6.48 34.80
CA TYR A 50 -8.84 5.65 33.64
C TYR A 50 -10.35 5.62 33.39
N TYR A 51 -10.74 5.20 32.20
CA TYR A 51 -12.10 5.31 31.71
C TYR A 51 -12.56 3.97 31.16
N ILE A 52 -13.77 3.56 31.55
CA ILE A 52 -14.44 2.37 31.04
C ILE A 52 -15.56 2.81 30.11
N LEU A 53 -15.52 2.34 28.86
CA LEU A 53 -16.62 2.50 27.93
C LEU A 53 -17.63 1.37 28.16
N LYS A 54 -18.88 1.75 28.43
CA LYS A 54 -19.99 0.81 28.54
C LYS A 54 -21.01 1.01 27.43
N VAL A 55 -21.59 -0.10 26.99
CA VAL A 55 -22.52 -0.17 25.86
C VAL A 55 -23.81 -0.85 26.30
N ARG A 56 -24.93 -0.42 25.70
CA ARG A 56 -26.22 -1.11 25.76
C ARG A 56 -26.79 -1.25 24.36
N HIS A 57 -27.41 -2.37 24.05
CA HIS A 57 -28.05 -2.57 22.73
C HIS A 57 -29.52 -2.12 22.70
N ASN A 58 -30.16 -1.89 23.87
CA ASN A 58 -31.53 -1.38 23.97
C ASN A 58 -31.62 -0.27 25.03
N LEU A 59 -32.37 0.80 24.73
CA LEU A 59 -32.54 1.94 25.65
C LEU A 59 -33.24 1.60 26.96
N ASN A 60 -33.96 0.48 27.02
CA ASN A 60 -34.64 -0.04 28.22
C ASN A 60 -33.73 -0.89 29.11
N LEU A 61 -32.51 -1.21 28.66
CA LEU A 61 -31.55 -2.02 29.40
C LEU A 61 -30.49 -1.14 30.06
N GLY A 62 -29.84 -1.72 31.08
CA GLY A 62 -28.67 -1.15 31.73
C GLY A 62 -27.44 -1.16 30.84
N PHE A 63 -26.40 -0.44 31.27
CA PHE A 63 -25.08 -0.48 30.66
C PHE A 63 -24.27 -1.62 31.28
N ASP A 64 -24.61 -2.84 30.89
CA ASP A 64 -24.05 -4.05 31.51
C ASP A 64 -22.75 -4.51 30.82
N LEU A 65 -22.57 -4.19 29.54
CA LEU A 65 -21.36 -4.54 28.79
C LEU A 65 -20.31 -3.44 28.92
N ALA A 66 -19.15 -3.77 29.49
CA ALA A 66 -17.95 -2.96 29.35
C ALA A 66 -17.20 -3.37 28.08
N SER A 67 -17.03 -2.46 27.13
CA SER A 67 -16.48 -2.75 25.80
C SER A 67 -15.00 -2.42 25.66
N SER A 68 -14.51 -1.43 26.42
CA SER A 68 -13.08 -1.07 26.43
C SER A 68 -12.68 -0.30 27.68
N MET A 69 -11.37 -0.29 27.95
CA MET A 69 -10.72 0.50 28.98
C MET A 69 -9.62 1.37 28.34
N THR A 70 -9.56 2.64 28.74
CA THR A 70 -8.52 3.58 28.28
C THR A 70 -7.92 4.36 29.45
N LEU A 71 -6.58 4.41 29.54
CA LEU A 71 -5.89 5.28 30.49
C LEU A 71 -6.01 6.76 30.08
N GLY A 72 -6.24 7.64 31.05
CA GLY A 72 -6.40 9.06 30.82
C GLY A 72 -5.13 9.77 30.35
N GLN A 73 -5.31 10.82 29.58
CA GLN A 73 -4.27 11.76 29.20
C GLN A 73 -4.59 13.17 29.72
N ALA A 74 -3.70 14.14 29.51
CA ALA A 74 -3.98 15.51 29.89
C ALA A 74 -4.93 16.16 28.87
N GLY A 75 -6.09 16.64 29.33
CA GLY A 75 -7.05 17.35 28.48
C GLY A 75 -8.22 16.46 28.09
N THR A 76 -8.11 15.79 26.94
CA THR A 76 -9.13 14.86 26.45
C THR A 76 -8.53 13.50 26.08
N THR A 77 -9.38 12.47 26.08
CA THR A 77 -9.01 11.11 25.65
C THR A 77 -10.12 10.55 24.78
N VAL A 78 -9.74 9.79 23.75
CA VAL A 78 -10.66 9.12 22.83
C VAL A 78 -10.77 7.65 23.22
N LEU A 79 -12.01 7.18 23.44
CA LEU A 79 -12.35 5.78 23.63
C LEU A 79 -12.96 5.20 22.35
N THR A 80 -12.68 3.93 22.09
CA THR A 80 -13.22 3.16 20.95
C THR A 80 -13.63 1.76 21.43
N GLU A 81 -14.47 1.08 20.66
CA GLU A 81 -14.75 -0.36 20.81
C GLU A 81 -14.45 -1.11 19.51
N SER A 82 -14.48 -2.44 19.53
CA SER A 82 -14.11 -3.32 18.40
C SER A 82 -15.17 -3.47 17.31
N LEU A 83 -16.44 -3.13 17.59
CA LEU A 83 -17.60 -3.38 16.74
C LEU A 83 -18.13 -2.12 16.05
N GLU A 84 -19.09 -2.31 15.13
CA GLU A 84 -19.85 -1.22 14.53
C GLU A 84 -20.49 -0.33 15.60
N SER A 85 -20.42 0.98 15.35
CA SER A 85 -20.88 1.99 16.30
C SER A 85 -22.40 1.97 16.48
N TYR A 86 -22.85 2.08 17.73
CA TYR A 86 -24.20 2.52 18.06
C TYR A 86 -24.38 4.06 18.02
N PRO A 87 -25.63 4.56 18.06
CA PRO A 87 -25.92 5.96 18.38
C PRO A 87 -25.40 6.36 19.77
N ILE A 88 -25.07 7.64 19.96
CA ILE A 88 -24.49 8.17 21.21
C ILE A 88 -25.27 7.78 22.49
N THR A 89 -26.61 7.63 22.41
CA THR A 89 -27.48 7.28 23.54
C THR A 89 -27.27 5.85 24.07
N HIS A 90 -26.52 5.02 23.35
CA HIS A 90 -26.18 3.65 23.71
C HIS A 90 -24.83 3.55 24.42
N TYR A 91 -24.15 4.67 24.68
CA TYR A 91 -22.87 4.70 25.39
C TYR A 91 -22.95 5.39 26.75
N GLN A 92 -22.14 4.88 27.67
CA GLN A 92 -21.83 5.51 28.94
C GLN A 92 -20.32 5.41 29.18
N VAL A 93 -19.71 6.51 29.60
CA VAL A 93 -18.30 6.52 30.02
C VAL A 93 -18.24 6.73 31.52
N LEU A 94 -17.55 5.83 32.21
CA LEU A 94 -17.29 5.91 33.64
C LEU A 94 -15.81 6.20 33.88
N GLU A 95 -15.50 7.18 34.73
CA GLU A 95 -14.13 7.44 35.18
C GLU A 95 -13.87 6.84 36.57
N TYR A 96 -12.64 6.38 36.75
CA TYR A 96 -12.12 5.84 37.99
C TYR A 96 -10.72 6.36 38.28
N PRO A 97 -10.37 6.67 39.54
CA PRO A 97 -9.01 7.07 39.91
C PRO A 97 -8.02 5.91 39.82
N ILE A 98 -6.87 6.10 39.17
CA ILE A 98 -5.77 5.12 39.15
C ILE A 98 -5.21 4.87 40.57
N ALA A 99 -5.29 5.86 41.45
CA ALA A 99 -4.83 5.73 42.83
C ALA A 99 -5.72 4.83 43.71
N SER A 100 -6.92 4.50 43.24
CA SER A 100 -7.87 3.61 43.91
C SER A 100 -8.69 2.86 42.85
N PRO A 101 -8.03 1.95 42.10
CA PRO A 101 -8.63 1.30 40.95
C PRO A 101 -9.81 0.42 41.38
N TYR A 102 -10.81 0.37 40.51
CA TYR A 102 -12.01 -0.46 40.62
C TYR A 102 -11.75 -1.85 40.01
N ASP A 103 -12.67 -2.78 40.25
CA ASP A 103 -12.69 -4.13 39.70
C ASP A 103 -13.98 -4.25 38.87
N THR A 104 -13.86 -4.06 37.56
CA THR A 104 -15.00 -3.89 36.65
C THR A 104 -15.74 -5.21 36.38
N ASP A 105 -15.02 -6.32 36.28
CA ASP A 105 -15.58 -7.64 35.97
C ASP A 105 -15.89 -8.49 37.22
N GLY A 106 -15.41 -8.06 38.40
CA GLY A 106 -15.70 -8.62 39.71
C GLY A 106 -14.90 -9.87 40.03
N ASP A 107 -13.72 -10.06 39.44
CA ASP A 107 -12.88 -11.24 39.62
C ASP A 107 -12.00 -11.19 40.88
N GLY A 108 -11.90 -10.01 41.52
CA GLY A 108 -11.12 -9.74 42.72
C GLY A 108 -9.75 -9.09 42.47
N VAL A 109 -9.38 -8.80 41.22
CA VAL A 109 -8.21 -8.03 40.80
C VAL A 109 -8.68 -6.66 40.29
N ASP A 110 -7.88 -5.61 40.49
CA ASP A 110 -8.27 -4.27 40.02
C ASP A 110 -7.90 -4.04 38.54
N ASP A 111 -8.71 -3.24 37.86
CA ASP A 111 -8.64 -2.94 36.43
C ASP A 111 -7.24 -2.46 35.99
N VAL A 112 -6.55 -1.67 36.81
CA VAL A 112 -5.25 -1.10 36.46
C VAL A 112 -4.16 -2.18 36.51
N THR A 113 -4.20 -3.04 37.52
CA THR A 113 -3.30 -4.19 37.62
C THR A 113 -3.50 -5.13 36.43
N GLU A 114 -4.74 -5.43 36.07
CA GLU A 114 -5.03 -6.31 34.94
C GLU A 114 -4.64 -5.70 33.60
N TYR A 115 -4.93 -4.41 33.40
CA TYR A 115 -4.53 -3.67 32.20
C TYR A 115 -3.01 -3.72 31.97
N GLN A 116 -2.21 -3.64 33.04
CA GLN A 116 -0.75 -3.77 32.96
C GLN A 116 -0.26 -5.18 32.62
N ASN A 117 -1.06 -6.20 32.92
CA ASN A 117 -0.76 -7.61 32.67
C ASN A 117 -1.48 -8.17 31.43
N PHE A 118 -2.19 -7.33 30.69
CA PHE A 118 -2.87 -7.72 29.45
C PHE A 118 -1.87 -8.27 28.41
N PRO A 119 -2.17 -9.38 27.69
CA PRO A 119 -3.43 -10.14 27.65
C PRO A 119 -3.53 -11.32 28.65
N ALA A 120 -2.58 -11.48 29.57
CA ALA A 120 -2.64 -12.58 30.56
C ALA A 120 -3.74 -12.36 31.62
N GLN A 121 -4.07 -11.10 31.87
CA GLN A 121 -5.24 -10.64 32.64
C GLN A 121 -6.09 -9.72 31.76
N ASN A 122 -7.36 -9.47 32.11
CA ASN A 122 -8.23 -8.63 31.30
C ASN A 122 -9.31 -7.95 32.17
N PRO A 123 -9.30 -6.61 32.32
CA PRO A 123 -10.27 -5.85 33.13
C PRO A 123 -11.76 -6.08 32.81
N LEU A 124 -12.05 -6.72 31.69
CA LEU A 124 -13.39 -6.90 31.14
C LEU A 124 -13.84 -8.38 31.14
N ASN A 125 -13.06 -9.30 31.72
CA ASN A 125 -13.32 -10.73 31.65
C ASN A 125 -12.86 -11.47 32.90
N ALA A 126 -13.84 -11.84 33.73
CA ALA A 126 -13.66 -12.50 35.02
C ALA A 126 -13.13 -13.96 34.96
N ALA A 127 -12.56 -14.35 33.81
CA ALA A 127 -11.92 -15.63 33.61
C ALA A 127 -10.56 -15.66 34.31
N ASN A 128 -10.30 -16.71 35.09
CA ASN A 128 -8.98 -16.89 35.69
C ASN A 128 -7.91 -17.02 34.59
N SER A 129 -6.76 -16.37 34.77
CA SER A 129 -5.61 -16.55 33.88
C SER A 129 -5.25 -18.03 33.71
N VAL A 130 -4.97 -18.42 32.47
CA VAL A 130 -4.52 -19.77 32.10
C VAL A 130 -3.11 -19.72 31.52
N GLN A 131 -2.38 -20.84 31.58
CA GLN A 131 -1.10 -20.93 30.88
C GLN A 131 -1.34 -20.87 29.36
N PHE A 132 -0.51 -20.12 28.63
CA PHE A 132 -0.66 -19.95 27.18
C PHE A 132 -0.60 -21.27 26.39
N THR A 133 0.06 -22.28 26.96
CA THR A 133 0.07 -23.65 26.43
C THR A 133 -1.32 -24.28 26.39
N ASP A 134 -2.23 -23.88 27.27
CA ASP A 134 -3.60 -24.36 27.32
C ASP A 134 -4.57 -23.40 26.62
N GLY A 135 -4.36 -22.09 26.75
CA GLY A 135 -5.21 -21.08 26.12
C GLY A 135 -4.89 -19.65 26.57
N ALA A 136 -5.80 -18.72 26.29
CA ALA A 136 -5.74 -17.32 26.72
C ALA A 136 -7.15 -16.83 27.11
N ILE A 137 -7.22 -15.71 27.83
CA ILE A 137 -8.51 -15.07 28.19
C ILE A 137 -8.82 -13.82 27.36
N ALA A 138 -7.84 -13.35 26.58
CA ALA A 138 -7.98 -12.29 25.60
C ALA A 138 -7.12 -12.60 24.37
N ILE A 139 -7.50 -12.05 23.22
CA ILE A 139 -6.67 -12.05 22.02
C ILE A 139 -6.37 -10.60 21.68
N ASP A 140 -5.18 -10.14 22.01
CA ASP A 140 -4.70 -8.76 21.84
C ASP A 140 -4.23 -8.44 20.42
N SER A 141 -3.96 -9.47 19.62
CA SER A 141 -3.40 -9.32 18.28
C SER A 141 -3.80 -10.47 17.37
N PHE A 142 -3.71 -10.23 16.07
CA PHE A 142 -3.83 -11.29 15.08
C PHE A 142 -2.81 -12.42 15.30
N THR A 143 -1.61 -12.08 15.78
CA THR A 143 -0.52 -13.02 16.10
C THR A 143 -0.95 -13.99 17.21
N THR A 144 -1.54 -13.46 18.28
CA THR A 144 -2.10 -14.28 19.37
C THR A 144 -3.21 -15.20 18.85
N PHE A 145 -4.10 -14.70 17.97
CA PHE A 145 -5.11 -15.56 17.32
C PHE A 145 -4.46 -16.72 16.57
N ASN A 146 -3.42 -16.43 15.77
CA ASN A 146 -2.70 -17.44 15.01
C ASN A 146 -2.08 -18.52 15.89
N GLN A 147 -1.44 -18.14 17.00
CA GLN A 147 -0.79 -19.06 17.93
C GLN A 147 -1.79 -20.00 18.64
N LEU A 148 -3.03 -19.54 18.85
CA LEU A 148 -4.11 -20.36 19.41
C LEU A 148 -4.84 -21.19 18.35
N SER A 149 -4.79 -20.78 17.09
CA SER A 149 -5.53 -21.38 15.98
C SER A 149 -4.89 -22.65 15.42
N ILE A 150 -5.71 -23.47 14.75
CA ILE A 150 -5.28 -24.61 13.94
C ILE A 150 -5.93 -24.57 12.55
N ALA A 151 -5.34 -25.27 11.58
CA ALA A 151 -5.93 -25.55 10.29
C ALA A 151 -5.85 -27.06 9.99
N ARG A 152 -6.94 -27.66 9.50
CA ARG A 152 -7.00 -29.09 9.16
C ARG A 152 -7.69 -29.27 7.82
N ASP A 153 -7.14 -30.17 7.00
CA ASP A 153 -7.73 -30.49 5.68
C ASP A 153 -9.09 -31.19 5.82
N LEU A 154 -9.28 -31.96 6.89
CA LEU A 154 -10.53 -32.63 7.22
C LEU A 154 -10.86 -32.50 8.71
N VAL A 155 -11.98 -31.85 8.99
CA VAL A 155 -12.64 -31.75 10.29
C VAL A 155 -13.97 -32.49 10.18
N GLN A 156 -13.98 -33.71 10.73
CA GLN A 156 -15.16 -34.56 10.70
C GLN A 156 -16.34 -33.85 11.40
N TRP A 157 -17.52 -33.85 10.78
CA TRP A 157 -18.77 -33.24 11.30
C TRP A 157 -18.80 -31.70 11.33
N SER A 158 -17.81 -31.01 10.78
CA SER A 158 -17.82 -29.55 10.63
C SER A 158 -17.06 -29.17 9.34
N GLU A 159 -17.63 -29.56 8.20
CA GLU A 159 -16.99 -29.43 6.89
C GLU A 159 -16.67 -27.98 6.52
N PHE A 160 -17.44 -27.02 7.07
CA PHE A 160 -17.17 -25.59 6.93
C PHE A 160 -15.81 -25.14 7.51
N LEU A 161 -15.17 -25.95 8.35
CA LEU A 161 -13.82 -25.71 8.88
C LEU A 161 -12.70 -26.29 8.01
N ASN A 162 -13.01 -27.12 7.01
CA ASN A 162 -12.02 -27.81 6.19
C ASN A 162 -11.14 -26.80 5.43
N GLY A 163 -9.82 -26.91 5.62
CA GLY A 163 -8.83 -26.01 5.00
C GLY A 163 -8.89 -24.57 5.51
N LYS A 164 -9.66 -24.28 6.57
CA LYS A 164 -9.75 -22.96 7.20
C LYS A 164 -8.98 -22.94 8.52
N ARG A 165 -8.45 -21.77 8.86
CA ARG A 165 -7.79 -21.53 10.14
C ARG A 165 -8.81 -21.03 11.15
N PHE A 166 -8.87 -21.67 12.32
CA PHE A 166 -9.83 -21.32 13.36
C PHE A 166 -9.24 -21.50 14.77
N ALA A 167 -9.66 -20.64 15.68
CA ALA A 167 -9.44 -20.78 17.12
C ALA A 167 -10.75 -21.22 17.80
N LYS A 168 -10.67 -21.96 18.90
CA LYS A 168 -11.85 -22.38 19.66
C LYS A 168 -12.07 -21.47 20.84
N PHE A 169 -13.34 -21.23 21.19
CA PHE A 169 -13.69 -20.50 22.40
C PHE A 169 -14.67 -21.29 23.28
N ILE A 170 -14.67 -20.96 24.56
CA ILE A 170 -15.68 -21.37 25.54
C ILE A 170 -16.02 -20.19 26.44
N ILE A 171 -17.31 -19.96 26.66
CA ILE A 171 -17.85 -18.97 27.59
C ILE A 171 -18.60 -19.73 28.67
N THR A 172 -18.18 -19.60 29.92
CA THR A 172 -18.90 -20.15 31.09
C THR A 172 -19.63 -19.05 31.83
N ASP A 173 -20.57 -19.42 32.70
CA ASP A 173 -21.33 -18.47 33.53
C ASP A 173 -22.08 -17.40 32.70
N PHE A 174 -22.48 -17.76 31.47
CA PHE A 174 -22.96 -16.86 30.40
C PHE A 174 -24.10 -15.92 30.84
N ASP A 175 -25.01 -16.36 31.70
CA ASP A 175 -26.16 -15.57 32.16
C ASP A 175 -25.85 -14.69 33.38
N THR A 176 -24.64 -14.80 33.95
CA THR A 176 -24.24 -14.12 35.20
C THR A 176 -23.00 -13.24 34.98
N SER A 177 -21.82 -13.65 35.44
CA SER A 177 -20.53 -13.02 35.10
C SER A 177 -19.81 -13.91 34.09
N PRO A 178 -19.93 -13.63 32.77
CA PRO A 178 -19.39 -14.49 31.73
C PRO A 178 -17.87 -14.57 31.81
N LYS A 179 -17.33 -15.78 31.67
CA LYS A 179 -15.89 -16.02 31.64
C LYS A 179 -15.50 -16.60 30.29
N ILE A 180 -14.69 -15.86 29.54
CA ILE A 180 -14.32 -16.19 28.16
C ILE A 180 -12.91 -16.80 28.16
N TYR A 181 -12.77 -17.96 27.50
CA TYR A 181 -11.48 -18.59 27.24
C TYR A 181 -11.33 -18.90 25.76
N PHE A 182 -10.17 -18.57 25.21
CA PHE A 182 -9.71 -18.97 23.89
C PHE A 182 -8.74 -20.14 24.04
N ILE A 183 -9.03 -21.24 23.38
CA ILE A 183 -8.32 -22.50 23.57
C ILE A 183 -7.14 -22.57 22.61
N ASN A 184 -5.98 -23.00 23.11
CA ASN A 184 -4.84 -23.31 22.26
C ASN A 184 -5.09 -24.64 21.53
N GLY A 185 -5.53 -24.57 20.28
CA GLY A 185 -5.88 -25.74 19.47
C GLY A 185 -4.69 -26.63 19.12
N ASN A 186 -3.47 -26.12 19.23
CA ASN A 186 -2.24 -26.91 19.02
C ASN A 186 -1.99 -27.89 20.16
N THR A 187 -2.44 -27.56 21.37
CA THR A 187 -2.36 -28.44 22.56
C THR A 187 -3.66 -29.23 22.75
N HIS A 188 -4.81 -28.55 22.65
CA HIS A 188 -6.11 -29.13 22.98
C HIS A 188 -7.00 -29.30 21.74
N GLY A 189 -7.11 -30.55 21.28
CA GLY A 189 -7.90 -30.89 20.10
C GLY A 189 -9.41 -30.80 20.32
N LEU A 190 -9.90 -31.03 21.53
CA LEU A 190 -11.32 -30.94 21.91
C LEU A 190 -11.53 -29.91 23.02
N HIS A 191 -12.72 -29.30 23.09
CA HIS A 191 -13.08 -28.46 24.23
C HIS A 191 -12.95 -29.25 25.55
N ALA A 192 -13.30 -30.54 25.55
CA ALA A 192 -13.25 -31.40 26.74
C ALA A 192 -11.82 -31.57 27.30
N ASP A 193 -10.82 -31.62 26.44
CA ASP A 193 -9.42 -31.75 26.83
C ASP A 193 -8.98 -30.50 27.59
N PHE A 194 -9.27 -29.33 27.01
CA PHE A 194 -8.99 -28.03 27.63
C PHE A 194 -9.66 -27.88 29.00
N THR A 195 -10.98 -28.11 29.07
CA THR A 195 -11.71 -27.91 30.34
C THR A 195 -11.26 -28.87 31.43
N SER A 196 -10.82 -30.08 31.06
CA SER A 196 -10.22 -31.03 32.01
C SER A 196 -8.87 -30.54 32.51
N ALA A 197 -8.06 -29.92 31.64
CA ALA A 197 -6.74 -29.39 31.99
C ALA A 197 -6.84 -28.20 32.97
N ILE A 198 -7.81 -27.30 32.76
CA ILE A 198 -7.97 -26.10 33.60
C ILE A 198 -9.01 -26.24 34.72
N GLY A 199 -9.66 -27.41 34.82
CA GLY A 199 -10.58 -27.74 35.93
C GLY A 199 -11.94 -27.06 35.89
N ILE A 200 -12.48 -26.73 34.70
CA ILE A 200 -13.81 -26.12 34.54
C ILE A 200 -14.86 -27.12 34.03
N SER A 201 -16.12 -26.96 34.43
CA SER A 201 -17.23 -27.84 34.01
C SER A 201 -17.74 -27.49 32.61
N GLN A 202 -18.05 -28.50 31.80
CA GLN A 202 -18.68 -28.34 30.48
C GLN A 202 -20.21 -28.45 30.49
N VAL A 203 -20.81 -28.69 31.65
CA VAL A 203 -22.20 -29.12 31.76
C VAL A 203 -23.07 -27.95 32.23
N GLY A 204 -24.04 -27.56 31.40
CA GLY A 204 -25.06 -26.56 31.73
C GLY A 204 -25.46 -25.72 30.52
N ASN A 205 -26.68 -25.18 30.53
CA ASN A 205 -27.19 -24.29 29.47
C ASN A 205 -26.45 -22.93 29.44
N SER A 206 -25.76 -22.59 30.53
CA SER A 206 -24.94 -21.37 30.69
C SER A 206 -23.53 -21.48 30.10
N VAL A 207 -23.21 -22.59 29.40
CA VAL A 207 -21.93 -22.78 28.72
C VAL A 207 -22.13 -22.67 27.21
N LYS A 208 -21.44 -21.72 26.58
CA LYS A 208 -21.43 -21.55 25.12
C LYS A 208 -20.06 -21.89 24.58
N LYS A 209 -20.01 -22.70 23.53
CA LYS A 209 -18.75 -23.19 22.95
C LYS A 209 -18.78 -23.12 21.45
N GLY A 210 -17.70 -22.69 20.84
CA GLY A 210 -17.66 -22.49 19.41
C GLY A 210 -16.27 -22.36 18.83
N GLN A 211 -16.22 -21.84 17.63
CA GLN A 211 -15.00 -21.50 16.92
C GLN A 211 -15.09 -20.09 16.35
N ILE A 212 -13.93 -19.48 16.14
CA ILE A 212 -13.74 -18.24 15.40
C ILE A 212 -12.85 -18.58 14.21
N ILE A 213 -13.39 -18.39 13.02
CA ILE A 213 -12.78 -18.71 11.74
C ILE A 213 -12.26 -17.42 11.12
N TYR A 214 -11.05 -17.44 10.56
CA TYR A 214 -10.55 -16.33 9.75
C TYR A 214 -10.80 -16.58 8.26
N HIS A 215 -11.54 -15.69 7.63
CA HIS A 215 -11.85 -15.69 6.20
C HIS A 215 -11.05 -14.57 5.51
N PRO A 216 -9.81 -14.84 5.06
CA PRO A 216 -8.93 -13.79 4.54
C PRO A 216 -9.54 -13.09 3.32
N THR A 217 -10.17 -13.83 2.42
CA THR A 217 -10.69 -13.29 1.15
C THR A 217 -12.12 -12.78 1.23
N THR A 218 -12.74 -12.80 2.41
CA THR A 218 -14.12 -12.34 2.59
C THR A 218 -14.11 -10.87 3.03
N PRO A 219 -14.85 -9.98 2.36
CA PRO A 219 -15.05 -8.61 2.82
C PRO A 219 -15.74 -8.58 4.17
N SER A 220 -15.32 -7.67 5.04
CA SER A 220 -15.91 -7.45 6.35
C SER A 220 -16.74 -6.17 6.37
N ASN A 221 -17.47 -5.92 7.46
CA ASN A 221 -18.37 -4.78 7.61
C ASN A 221 -17.64 -3.42 7.57
N ASN A 222 -16.33 -3.41 7.80
CA ASN A 222 -15.49 -2.23 7.66
C ASN A 222 -15.01 -1.94 6.21
N GLY A 223 -15.44 -2.74 5.24
CA GLY A 223 -15.04 -2.64 3.84
C GLY A 223 -13.65 -3.18 3.50
N ALA A 224 -12.87 -3.67 4.46
CA ALA A 224 -11.60 -4.36 4.26
C ALA A 224 -11.81 -5.88 4.09
N LEU A 225 -10.83 -6.54 3.46
CA LEU A 225 -10.77 -8.01 3.43
C LEU A 225 -10.25 -8.55 4.76
N GLY A 226 -10.69 -9.75 5.15
CA GLY A 226 -10.23 -10.40 6.38
C GLY A 226 -11.30 -10.40 7.46
N THR A 227 -12.38 -11.14 7.21
CA THR A 227 -13.49 -11.30 8.16
C THR A 227 -13.18 -12.40 9.17
N PHE A 228 -13.30 -12.07 10.45
CA PHE A 228 -13.45 -13.08 11.50
C PHE A 228 -14.92 -13.46 11.60
N ALA A 229 -15.21 -14.75 11.67
CA ALA A 229 -16.58 -15.21 11.79
C ALA A 229 -16.67 -16.25 12.89
N PHE A 230 -17.58 -16.07 13.84
CA PHE A 230 -17.78 -17.03 14.93
C PHE A 230 -19.02 -17.89 14.69
N ASN A 231 -18.95 -19.15 15.09
CA ASN A 231 -20.07 -20.09 15.09
C ASN A 231 -20.02 -20.97 16.34
N TYR A 232 -21.13 -21.64 16.66
CA TYR A 232 -21.16 -22.59 17.77
C TYR A 232 -20.72 -23.99 17.34
N SER A 233 -20.36 -24.80 18.33
CA SER A 233 -19.88 -26.17 18.11
C SER A 233 -20.90 -26.99 17.33
N ASN A 234 -20.42 -27.74 16.33
CA ASN A 234 -21.21 -28.52 15.37
C ASN A 234 -22.05 -27.68 14.38
N GLY A 235 -21.91 -26.34 14.39
CA GLY A 235 -22.58 -25.44 13.45
C GLY A 235 -24.03 -25.10 13.80
N HIS A 236 -24.57 -25.58 14.93
CA HIS A 236 -25.94 -25.26 15.33
C HIS A 236 -26.12 -23.80 15.73
N GLY A 237 -27.34 -23.28 15.52
CA GLY A 237 -27.73 -21.94 15.92
C GLY A 237 -28.02 -21.81 17.41
N GLU A 238 -28.11 -20.56 17.87
CA GLU A 238 -28.64 -20.16 19.18
C GLU A 238 -29.63 -19.00 18.95
N SER A 239 -30.44 -18.64 19.95
CA SER A 239 -31.34 -17.48 19.81
C SER A 239 -30.57 -16.19 19.56
N PHE A 240 -31.21 -15.21 18.92
CA PHE A 240 -30.61 -13.91 18.65
C PHE A 240 -29.97 -13.24 19.87
N GLU A 241 -30.59 -13.30 21.05
CA GLU A 241 -30.03 -12.70 22.27
C GLU A 241 -28.70 -13.34 22.70
N VAL A 242 -28.59 -14.66 22.52
CA VAL A 242 -27.35 -15.41 22.80
C VAL A 242 -26.28 -15.07 21.78
N VAL A 243 -26.65 -14.95 20.50
CA VAL A 243 -25.74 -14.56 19.41
C VAL A 243 -25.22 -13.13 19.62
N GLN A 244 -26.10 -12.17 19.87
CA GLN A 244 -25.74 -10.78 20.13
C GLN A 244 -24.80 -10.66 21.33
N LYS A 245 -25.14 -11.29 22.46
CA LYS A 245 -24.28 -11.26 23.65
C LYS A 245 -22.94 -11.95 23.41
N SER A 246 -22.91 -13.07 22.68
CA SER A 246 -21.64 -13.74 22.34
C SER A 246 -20.76 -12.89 21.43
N HIS A 247 -21.34 -12.25 20.42
CA HIS A 247 -20.65 -11.33 19.52
C HIS A 247 -19.97 -10.19 20.28
N GLU A 248 -20.72 -9.58 21.20
CA GLU A 248 -20.24 -8.48 22.04
C GLU A 248 -19.14 -8.90 23.02
N LEU A 249 -19.32 -10.03 23.71
CA LEU A 249 -18.32 -10.56 24.65
C LEU A 249 -17.03 -10.97 23.94
N LEU A 250 -17.13 -11.63 22.78
CA LEU A 250 -15.97 -12.00 21.99
C LEU A 250 -15.22 -10.76 21.50
N ALA A 251 -15.93 -9.74 21.00
CA ALA A 251 -15.31 -8.53 20.49
C ALA A 251 -14.63 -7.69 21.58
N ALA A 252 -15.21 -7.61 22.78
CA ALA A 252 -14.59 -6.94 23.94
C ALA A 252 -13.30 -7.65 24.40
N ASN A 253 -13.20 -8.96 24.18
CA ASN A 253 -12.03 -9.78 24.49
C ASN A 253 -11.06 -9.95 23.31
N MET A 254 -11.34 -9.30 22.17
CA MET A 254 -10.51 -9.28 20.97
C MET A 254 -10.30 -7.83 20.49
N PRO A 255 -9.63 -6.96 21.27
CA PRO A 255 -9.57 -5.52 21.00
C PRO A 255 -8.82 -5.13 19.72
N PHE A 256 -8.11 -6.06 19.07
CA PHE A 256 -7.47 -5.81 17.77
C PHE A 256 -8.44 -5.81 16.59
N LEU A 257 -9.68 -6.26 16.79
CA LEU A 257 -10.71 -6.25 15.76
C LEU A 257 -11.07 -4.82 15.36
N THR A 258 -11.35 -4.63 14.07
CA THR A 258 -11.64 -3.33 13.47
C THR A 258 -13.00 -3.38 12.78
N ASN A 259 -14.07 -3.71 13.49
CA ASN A 259 -15.41 -3.93 12.94
C ASN A 259 -15.42 -5.01 11.82
N ASN A 260 -14.72 -6.12 12.07
CA ASN A 260 -14.58 -7.23 11.13
C ASN A 260 -14.93 -8.60 11.73
N LEU A 261 -15.79 -8.63 12.76
CA LEU A 261 -16.31 -9.87 13.36
C LEU A 261 -17.79 -10.06 12.98
N SER A 262 -18.11 -11.18 12.35
CA SER A 262 -19.46 -11.57 11.93
C SER A 262 -19.93 -12.84 12.64
N TYR A 263 -21.24 -13.05 12.70
CA TYR A 263 -21.83 -14.35 13.02
C TYR A 263 -21.89 -15.22 11.75
N PHE A 264 -21.32 -16.42 11.81
CA PHE A 264 -21.27 -17.35 10.69
C PHE A 264 -22.50 -18.27 10.70
N VAL A 265 -23.43 -18.03 9.77
CA VAL A 265 -24.64 -18.82 9.60
C VAL A 265 -24.31 -20.04 8.75
N THR A 266 -24.29 -21.21 9.39
CA THR A 266 -24.12 -22.49 8.72
C THR A 266 -25.47 -23.06 8.29
N THR A 267 -25.42 -24.10 7.45
CA THR A 267 -26.58 -24.92 7.08
C THR A 267 -27.33 -25.44 8.31
N ASN A 268 -26.62 -25.76 9.40
CA ASN A 268 -27.20 -26.29 10.63
C ASN A 268 -27.78 -25.22 11.57
N SER A 269 -27.58 -23.93 11.28
CA SER A 269 -28.11 -22.80 12.05
C SER A 269 -29.12 -21.96 11.26
N GLN A 270 -29.46 -22.40 10.05
CA GLN A 270 -30.30 -21.65 9.12
C GLN A 270 -31.71 -21.45 9.69
N ASP A 271 -32.30 -22.49 10.27
CA ASP A 271 -33.67 -22.45 10.82
C ASP A 271 -33.76 -21.47 12.00
N GLU A 272 -32.76 -21.44 12.89
CA GLU A 272 -32.70 -20.48 14.00
C GLU A 272 -32.51 -19.04 13.50
N TYR A 273 -31.63 -18.84 12.50
CA TYR A 273 -31.46 -17.53 11.88
C TYR A 273 -32.77 -17.04 11.24
N GLU A 274 -33.47 -17.89 10.49
CA GLU A 274 -34.71 -17.49 9.79
C GLU A 274 -35.81 -17.07 10.76
N GLN A 275 -35.91 -17.74 11.92
CA GLN A 275 -36.85 -17.38 12.99
C GLN A 275 -36.62 -15.96 13.52
N ASP A 276 -35.35 -15.55 13.63
CA ASP A 276 -34.94 -14.29 14.23
C ASP A 276 -34.48 -13.23 13.20
N SER A 277 -34.65 -13.49 11.90
CA SER A 277 -34.10 -12.68 10.79
C SER A 277 -34.38 -11.17 10.91
N ILE A 278 -35.60 -10.80 11.32
CA ILE A 278 -36.00 -9.39 11.52
C ILE A 278 -35.16 -8.71 12.62
N LEU A 279 -34.76 -9.45 13.66
CA LEU A 279 -33.94 -8.90 14.75
C LEU A 279 -32.53 -8.59 14.23
N TYR A 280 -31.97 -9.45 13.39
CA TYR A 280 -30.66 -9.23 12.77
C TYR A 280 -30.64 -8.01 11.85
N GLU A 281 -31.71 -7.71 11.10
CA GLU A 281 -31.79 -6.54 10.21
C GLU A 281 -31.61 -5.19 10.93
N THR A 282 -31.90 -5.13 12.24
CA THR A 282 -31.81 -3.90 13.04
C THR A 282 -30.68 -3.92 14.07
N ALA A 283 -29.96 -5.04 14.16
CA ALA A 283 -28.86 -5.23 15.08
C ALA A 283 -27.52 -4.89 14.42
N ARG A 284 -26.51 -4.57 15.25
CA ARG A 284 -25.12 -4.36 14.78
C ARG A 284 -24.35 -5.65 14.50
N VAL A 285 -25.03 -6.81 14.49
CA VAL A 285 -24.40 -8.13 14.36
C VAL A 285 -24.30 -8.47 12.88
N PRO A 286 -23.12 -8.39 12.24
CA PRO A 286 -22.99 -8.69 10.82
C PRO A 286 -23.11 -10.20 10.59
N LEU A 287 -23.70 -10.59 9.47
CA LEU A 287 -23.89 -12.00 9.11
C LEU A 287 -22.91 -12.40 8.01
N LEU A 288 -22.42 -13.64 8.07
CA LEU A 288 -21.70 -14.29 6.98
C LEU A 288 -22.31 -15.66 6.75
N PHE A 289 -22.83 -15.90 5.54
CA PHE A 289 -23.47 -17.18 5.24
C PHE A 289 -22.47 -18.20 4.71
N GLU A 290 -22.59 -19.45 5.17
CA GLU A 290 -21.82 -20.57 4.63
C GLU A 290 -21.96 -20.64 3.10
N ALA A 291 -23.19 -20.46 2.60
CA ALA A 291 -23.48 -20.44 1.17
C ALA A 291 -22.70 -19.34 0.42
N GLU A 292 -22.43 -18.18 1.02
CA GLU A 292 -21.68 -17.08 0.39
C GLU A 292 -20.17 -17.33 0.40
N VAL A 293 -19.66 -17.98 1.45
CA VAL A 293 -18.25 -18.41 1.52
C VAL A 293 -17.95 -19.50 0.49
N TYR A 294 -18.96 -20.30 0.13
CA TYR A 294 -18.86 -21.35 -0.89
C TYR A 294 -19.45 -20.96 -2.26
N ALA A 295 -20.22 -19.86 -2.35
CA ALA A 295 -20.72 -19.33 -3.60
C ALA A 295 -19.54 -18.76 -4.39
N GLN A 296 -19.53 -19.04 -5.68
CA GLN A 296 -18.51 -18.51 -6.55
C GLN A 296 -18.68 -16.98 -6.56
N VAL A 297 -17.68 -16.22 -6.10
CA VAL A 297 -17.69 -14.75 -6.07
C VAL A 297 -18.18 -14.21 -7.43
N ASP A 298 -19.25 -13.41 -7.47
CA ASP A 298 -19.81 -12.86 -8.72
C ASP A 298 -19.27 -11.47 -9.05
N TYR A 299 -18.80 -10.76 -8.03
CA TYR A 299 -18.23 -9.43 -8.13
C TYR A 299 -17.10 -9.27 -7.13
N TRP A 300 -16.04 -8.58 -7.52
CA TRP A 300 -14.97 -8.14 -6.62
C TRP A 300 -14.42 -6.81 -7.11
N GLY A 301 -14.67 -5.73 -6.35
CA GLY A 301 -14.00 -4.44 -6.52
C GLY A 301 -12.54 -4.51 -6.06
N LEU A 302 -11.59 -4.46 -7.01
CA LEU A 302 -10.17 -4.66 -6.73
C LEU A 302 -9.41 -3.33 -6.58
N ASN A 303 -9.90 -2.27 -7.21
CA ASN A 303 -9.42 -0.91 -7.02
C ASN A 303 -10.59 0.08 -7.07
N GLU A 304 -10.94 0.65 -5.91
CA GLU A 304 -12.10 1.53 -5.70
C GLU A 304 -11.83 2.95 -6.21
N THR A 305 -12.14 3.18 -7.47
CA THR A 305 -11.96 4.47 -8.15
C THR A 305 -13.02 4.65 -9.24
N GLU A 306 -13.01 5.79 -9.92
CA GLU A 306 -13.84 6.07 -11.08
C GLU A 306 -13.00 6.45 -12.31
N GLY A 307 -13.54 6.21 -13.49
CA GLY A 307 -12.87 6.48 -14.74
C GLY A 307 -13.83 6.64 -15.91
N TYR A 308 -13.36 7.38 -16.91
CA TYR A 308 -14.06 7.60 -18.17
C TYR A 308 -13.27 6.99 -19.32
N GLY A 309 -13.97 6.39 -20.29
CA GLY A 309 -13.32 5.82 -21.46
C GLY A 309 -14.25 5.09 -22.42
N PHE A 310 -13.69 4.61 -23.52
CA PHE A 310 -14.41 3.85 -24.55
C PHE A 310 -14.40 2.36 -24.21
N PHE A 311 -15.58 1.76 -24.01
CA PHE A 311 -15.72 0.40 -23.50
C PHE A 311 -15.51 -0.65 -24.59
N ARG A 312 -14.54 -1.55 -24.39
CA ARG A 312 -14.18 -2.56 -25.38
C ARG A 312 -13.88 -3.90 -24.75
N ALA A 313 -14.45 -4.96 -25.32
CA ALA A 313 -14.00 -6.32 -25.11
C ALA A 313 -12.71 -6.52 -25.92
N MET A 314 -11.65 -6.96 -25.24
CA MET A 314 -10.32 -7.08 -25.82
C MET A 314 -9.85 -8.53 -25.74
N THR A 315 -9.14 -8.97 -26.78
CA THR A 315 -8.34 -10.19 -26.76
C THR A 315 -6.95 -9.93 -26.18
N LEU A 316 -6.26 -10.98 -25.70
CA LEU A 316 -4.91 -10.87 -25.12
C LEU A 316 -3.86 -10.29 -26.10
N SER A 317 -4.13 -10.34 -27.40
CA SER A 317 -3.27 -9.80 -28.46
C SER A 317 -3.51 -8.32 -28.77
N GLU A 318 -4.63 -7.76 -28.33
CA GLU A 318 -5.00 -6.37 -28.61
C GLU A 318 -4.42 -5.42 -27.55
N ILE A 319 -3.90 -4.29 -28.01
CA ILE A 319 -3.28 -3.29 -27.14
C ILE A 319 -4.27 -2.14 -26.95
N PRO A 320 -4.82 -1.96 -25.74
CA PRO A 320 -5.79 -0.90 -25.49
C PRO A 320 -5.13 0.49 -25.58
N GLY A 321 -5.97 1.49 -25.83
CA GLY A 321 -5.63 2.90 -25.77
C GLY A 321 -5.76 3.47 -24.36
N LEU A 322 -5.11 4.62 -24.12
CA LEU A 322 -5.12 5.35 -22.85
C LEU A 322 -6.53 5.67 -22.33
N LYS A 323 -7.48 5.84 -23.26
CA LYS A 323 -8.87 6.19 -22.98
C LYS A 323 -9.83 5.00 -23.10
N ASP A 324 -9.34 3.77 -23.24
CA ASP A 324 -10.22 2.60 -23.33
C ASP A 324 -10.57 2.11 -21.93
N ILE A 325 -11.82 1.68 -21.70
CA ILE A 325 -12.18 0.83 -20.57
C ILE A 325 -12.24 -0.59 -21.11
N VAL A 326 -11.45 -1.48 -20.53
CA VAL A 326 -11.19 -2.80 -21.13
C VAL A 326 -11.97 -3.89 -20.39
N LEU A 327 -12.56 -4.78 -21.16
CA LEU A 327 -13.09 -6.05 -20.68
C LEU A 327 -12.22 -7.19 -21.19
N TYR A 328 -11.65 -7.98 -20.27
CA TYR A 328 -10.92 -9.19 -20.61
C TYR A 328 -11.55 -10.45 -20.02
N ALA A 329 -11.64 -11.50 -20.84
CA ALA A 329 -12.05 -12.83 -20.39
C ALA A 329 -10.95 -13.58 -19.63
N SER A 330 -9.70 -13.08 -19.65
CA SER A 330 -8.54 -13.62 -18.96
C SER A 330 -7.53 -12.50 -18.64
N ILE A 331 -6.66 -12.68 -17.65
CA ILE A 331 -5.73 -11.62 -17.22
C ILE A 331 -4.70 -11.35 -18.34
N PRO A 332 -4.59 -10.13 -18.89
CA PRO A 332 -3.64 -9.79 -19.96
C PRO A 332 -2.20 -9.77 -19.48
N ASN A 333 -1.24 -10.20 -20.31
CA ASN A 333 0.19 -10.24 -19.96
C ASN A 333 0.84 -8.87 -19.74
N ALA A 334 0.26 -7.83 -20.35
CA ALA A 334 0.69 -6.46 -20.20
C ALA A 334 -0.50 -5.55 -20.46
N LEU A 335 -0.77 -4.64 -19.53
CA LEU A 335 -1.81 -3.64 -19.67
C LEU A 335 -1.19 -2.24 -19.68
N PRO A 336 -1.26 -1.46 -20.79
CA PRO A 336 -0.92 -0.03 -20.78
C PRO A 336 -1.94 0.73 -19.92
N ARG A 337 -1.70 2.00 -19.61
CA ARG A 337 -2.72 2.79 -18.92
C ARG A 337 -4.02 2.79 -19.73
N VAL A 338 -5.13 2.66 -19.03
CA VAL A 338 -6.51 2.57 -19.53
C VAL A 338 -7.41 3.46 -18.68
N GLY A 339 -8.65 3.67 -19.08
CA GLY A 339 -9.66 4.38 -18.30
C GLY A 339 -10.35 3.51 -17.24
N GLY A 340 -10.14 2.19 -17.27
CA GLY A 340 -10.76 1.24 -16.35
C GLY A 340 -10.63 -0.21 -16.81
N ILE A 341 -10.81 -1.16 -15.90
CA ILE A 341 -10.53 -2.59 -16.11
C ILE A 341 -11.68 -3.43 -15.57
N ILE A 342 -12.20 -4.33 -16.40
CA ILE A 342 -13.19 -5.35 -16.05
C ILE A 342 -12.62 -6.71 -16.46
N THR A 343 -12.63 -7.69 -15.56
CA THR A 343 -12.23 -9.08 -15.87
C THR A 343 -13.26 -10.12 -15.51
N SER A 344 -13.40 -11.14 -16.35
CA SER A 344 -14.27 -12.31 -16.10
C SER A 344 -13.61 -13.42 -15.27
N VAL A 345 -12.37 -13.21 -14.84
CA VAL A 345 -11.62 -14.13 -13.97
C VAL A 345 -11.19 -13.42 -12.70
N ILE A 346 -11.26 -14.12 -11.57
CA ILE A 346 -10.87 -13.57 -10.27
C ILE A 346 -9.39 -13.22 -10.33
N GLN A 347 -9.08 -11.95 -10.06
CA GLN A 347 -7.71 -11.49 -9.93
C GLN A 347 -7.28 -11.58 -8.47
N THR A 348 -5.98 -11.73 -8.25
CA THR A 348 -5.42 -11.54 -6.91
C THR A 348 -5.23 -10.03 -6.66
N PRO A 349 -5.32 -9.56 -5.40
CA PRO A 349 -5.14 -8.13 -5.11
C PRO A 349 -3.76 -7.55 -5.48
N LEU A 350 -2.69 -8.36 -5.54
CA LEU A 350 -1.40 -7.94 -6.12
C LEU A 350 -1.15 -8.49 -7.54
N SER A 351 -2.19 -8.90 -8.28
CA SER A 351 -2.02 -9.18 -9.70
C SER A 351 -1.43 -7.94 -10.36
N HIS A 352 -0.55 -8.10 -11.35
CA HIS A 352 0.08 -6.93 -11.98
C HIS A 352 -0.95 -5.98 -12.59
N VAL A 353 -2.10 -6.52 -13.02
CA VAL A 353 -3.24 -5.74 -13.49
C VAL A 353 -3.81 -4.89 -12.36
N ASN A 354 -4.05 -5.46 -11.16
CA ASN A 354 -4.56 -4.69 -10.04
C ASN A 354 -3.54 -3.71 -9.45
N LEU A 355 -2.28 -4.13 -9.30
CA LEU A 355 -1.20 -3.23 -8.91
C LEU A 355 -1.10 -2.05 -9.87
N ARG A 356 -1.23 -2.31 -11.17
CA ARG A 356 -1.24 -1.27 -12.18
C ARG A 356 -2.48 -0.38 -12.07
N ALA A 357 -3.63 -0.96 -11.78
CA ALA A 357 -4.87 -0.22 -11.57
C ALA A 357 -4.74 0.78 -10.42
N ILE A 358 -4.24 0.31 -9.28
CA ILE A 358 -3.95 1.12 -8.09
C ILE A 358 -2.94 2.23 -8.45
N GLN A 359 -1.87 1.88 -9.17
CA GLN A 359 -0.84 2.83 -9.59
C GLN A 359 -1.33 3.94 -10.52
N ASP A 360 -2.17 3.59 -11.50
CA ASP A 360 -2.66 4.55 -12.49
C ASP A 360 -3.92 5.29 -11.99
N ASN A 361 -4.39 4.96 -10.78
CA ASN A 361 -5.63 5.40 -10.15
C ASN A 361 -6.87 5.14 -11.03
N VAL A 362 -7.02 3.91 -11.53
CA VAL A 362 -8.09 3.53 -12.46
C VAL A 362 -8.98 2.43 -11.88
N PRO A 363 -10.31 2.45 -12.11
CA PRO A 363 -11.21 1.43 -11.58
C PRO A 363 -10.85 0.04 -12.09
N ASN A 364 -10.77 -0.95 -11.20
CA ASN A 364 -10.57 -2.36 -11.55
C ASN A 364 -11.51 -3.26 -10.77
N ALA A 365 -12.23 -4.12 -11.48
CA ALA A 365 -13.10 -5.11 -10.85
C ALA A 365 -13.12 -6.43 -11.61
N PHE A 366 -13.28 -7.51 -10.85
CA PHE A 366 -13.77 -8.77 -11.40
C PHE A 366 -15.30 -8.75 -11.40
N ILE A 367 -15.90 -9.16 -12.52
CA ILE A 367 -17.34 -9.34 -12.69
C ILE A 367 -17.52 -10.69 -13.38
N ARG A 368 -18.31 -11.59 -12.81
CA ARG A 368 -18.64 -12.88 -13.43
C ARG A 368 -19.50 -12.65 -14.66
N ASP A 369 -19.12 -13.28 -15.77
CA ASP A 369 -19.86 -13.28 -17.04
C ASP A 369 -20.48 -11.92 -17.40
N PRO A 370 -19.67 -10.84 -17.49
CA PRO A 370 -20.16 -9.47 -17.56
C PRO A 370 -21.01 -9.21 -18.81
N LEU A 371 -20.76 -9.93 -19.91
CA LEU A 371 -21.56 -9.83 -21.13
C LEU A 371 -22.91 -10.56 -21.05
N SER A 372 -23.15 -11.35 -20.02
CA SER A 372 -24.47 -11.92 -19.71
C SER A 372 -25.36 -10.94 -18.94
N VAL A 373 -24.82 -9.80 -18.52
CA VAL A 373 -25.55 -8.73 -17.83
C VAL A 373 -25.94 -7.65 -18.85
N ASP A 374 -27.25 -7.50 -19.10
CA ASP A 374 -27.77 -6.58 -20.13
C ASP A 374 -27.28 -5.13 -19.96
N SER A 375 -27.15 -4.66 -18.72
CA SER A 375 -26.69 -3.29 -18.43
C SER A 375 -25.23 -3.04 -18.81
N ILE A 376 -24.39 -4.08 -18.87
CA ILE A 376 -22.99 -4.00 -19.33
C ILE A 376 -22.93 -4.27 -20.84
N ALA A 377 -23.61 -5.31 -21.31
CA ALA A 377 -23.56 -5.73 -22.72
C ALA A 377 -24.01 -4.62 -23.68
N ASN A 378 -25.05 -3.85 -23.30
CA ASN A 378 -25.59 -2.75 -24.11
C ASN A 378 -24.63 -1.56 -24.23
N LEU A 379 -23.64 -1.43 -23.34
CA LEU A 379 -22.67 -0.33 -23.33
C LEU A 379 -21.39 -0.67 -24.12
N LEU A 380 -21.27 -1.90 -24.64
CA LEU A 380 -20.10 -2.31 -25.42
C LEU A 380 -19.95 -1.40 -26.66
N ASN A 381 -18.73 -0.97 -26.94
CA ASN A 381 -18.38 -0.03 -28.01
C ASN A 381 -18.98 1.37 -27.87
N HIS A 382 -19.29 1.82 -26.65
CA HIS A 382 -19.69 3.19 -26.34
C HIS A 382 -18.70 3.84 -25.37
N ASN A 383 -18.71 5.18 -25.30
CA ASN A 383 -18.05 5.88 -24.21
C ASN A 383 -18.86 5.66 -22.94
N ILE A 384 -18.17 5.32 -21.85
CA ILE A 384 -18.80 5.02 -20.57
C ILE A 384 -18.09 5.75 -19.43
N TYR A 385 -18.85 5.90 -18.35
CA TYR A 385 -18.34 6.15 -17.01
C TYR A 385 -18.39 4.83 -16.24
N PHE A 386 -17.30 4.48 -15.59
CA PHE A 386 -17.18 3.28 -14.77
C PHE A 386 -16.65 3.64 -13.39
N LYS A 387 -17.37 3.26 -12.35
CA LYS A 387 -16.97 3.41 -10.95
C LYS A 387 -17.01 2.06 -10.26
N VAL A 388 -15.95 1.77 -9.53
CA VAL A 388 -15.82 0.57 -8.70
C VAL A 388 -15.93 0.97 -7.24
N GLU A 389 -16.78 0.28 -6.50
CA GLU A 389 -16.86 0.32 -5.05
C GLU A 389 -16.63 -1.09 -4.51
N GLN A 390 -16.47 -1.24 -3.21
CA GLN A 390 -16.07 -2.51 -2.60
C GLN A 390 -17.03 -3.69 -2.94
N ASP A 391 -18.34 -3.46 -2.88
CA ASP A 391 -19.38 -4.48 -3.03
C ASP A 391 -20.22 -4.33 -4.31
N LYS A 392 -20.06 -3.24 -5.06
CA LYS A 392 -20.82 -2.96 -6.28
C LYS A 392 -20.05 -2.06 -7.26
N PHE A 393 -20.55 -2.00 -8.49
CA PHE A 393 -20.04 -1.09 -9.51
C PHE A 393 -21.16 -0.23 -10.10
N PHE A 394 -20.79 0.93 -10.63
CA PHE A 394 -21.66 1.76 -11.43
C PHE A 394 -21.09 1.88 -12.84
N ILE A 395 -21.93 1.61 -13.83
CA ILE A 395 -21.56 1.74 -15.24
C ILE A 395 -22.70 2.45 -15.98
N ARG A 396 -22.39 3.47 -16.77
CA ARG A 396 -23.35 4.21 -17.60
C ARG A 396 -22.69 4.72 -18.87
N GLU A 397 -23.50 5.04 -19.88
CA GLU A 397 -23.02 5.78 -21.05
C GLU A 397 -22.52 7.19 -20.65
N ALA A 398 -21.47 7.65 -21.32
CA ALA A 398 -20.87 8.97 -21.16
C ALA A 398 -20.69 9.66 -22.52
N SER A 399 -20.78 10.98 -22.54
CA SER A 399 -20.51 11.78 -23.73
C SER A 399 -19.00 11.88 -24.01
N SER A 400 -18.62 12.08 -25.27
CA SER A 400 -17.22 12.34 -25.62
C SER A 400 -16.65 13.60 -24.96
N GLN A 401 -17.51 14.55 -24.58
CA GLN A 401 -17.10 15.77 -23.87
C GLN A 401 -16.68 15.45 -22.43
N GLU A 402 -17.48 14.68 -21.68
CA GLU A 402 -17.14 14.21 -20.32
C GLU A 402 -15.81 13.45 -20.32
N VAL A 403 -15.60 12.55 -21.30
CA VAL A 403 -14.33 11.83 -21.44
C VAL A 403 -13.17 12.81 -21.64
N ASN A 404 -13.31 13.81 -22.50
CA ASN A 404 -12.23 14.76 -22.75
C ASN A 404 -11.93 15.64 -21.54
N ASP A 405 -12.96 16.16 -20.87
CA ASP A 405 -12.81 17.01 -19.68
C ASP A 405 -12.11 16.27 -18.54
N TRP A 406 -12.43 14.98 -18.35
CA TRP A 406 -11.74 14.10 -17.39
C TRP A 406 -10.24 14.01 -17.64
N TYR A 407 -9.83 13.73 -18.88
CA TYR A 407 -8.41 13.58 -19.22
C TYR A 407 -7.65 14.90 -19.28
N GLU A 408 -8.31 16.03 -19.56
CA GLU A 408 -7.65 17.34 -19.44
C GLU A 408 -7.41 17.71 -17.97
N HIS A 409 -8.32 17.34 -17.06
CA HIS A 409 -8.13 17.56 -15.62
C HIS A 409 -7.03 16.69 -15.00
N LEU A 410 -6.85 15.46 -15.48
CA LEU A 410 -5.82 14.53 -14.98
C LEU A 410 -4.39 14.87 -15.42
N ARG A 411 -4.21 15.73 -16.44
CA ARG A 411 -2.88 16.08 -16.93
C ARG A 411 -2.22 17.10 -16.01
N PRO A 412 -0.96 16.92 -15.61
CA PRO A 412 -0.22 17.95 -14.87
C PRO A 412 -0.23 19.26 -15.66
N ASP A 413 -0.44 20.41 -15.03
CA ASP A 413 -0.43 21.70 -15.71
C ASP A 413 0.97 22.02 -16.27
N ASP A 414 2.01 21.75 -15.47
CA ASP A 414 3.40 22.02 -15.79
C ASP A 414 4.14 20.84 -16.43
N ARG A 415 5.22 21.13 -17.14
CA ARG A 415 6.13 20.10 -17.67
C ARG A 415 6.96 19.50 -16.54
N GLN A 416 7.05 18.18 -16.50
CA GLN A 416 7.93 17.50 -15.56
C GLN A 416 9.39 17.55 -16.03
N THR A 417 10.29 17.94 -15.12
CA THR A 417 11.75 17.91 -15.34
C THR A 417 12.38 16.70 -14.69
N CYS A 418 12.98 15.82 -15.49
CA CYS A 418 13.73 14.67 -14.97
C CYS A 418 15.09 15.13 -14.41
N PRO A 419 15.51 14.66 -13.22
CA PRO A 419 16.88 14.79 -12.76
C PRO A 419 17.85 14.21 -13.82
N LEU A 420 18.87 14.96 -14.19
CA LEU A 420 19.83 14.49 -15.19
C LEU A 420 21.22 15.08 -14.89
N ASN A 421 22.08 14.23 -14.36
CA ASN A 421 23.48 14.55 -14.11
C ASN A 421 24.36 13.77 -15.09
N LEU A 422 25.05 14.51 -15.97
CA LEU A 422 25.95 13.97 -16.98
C LEU A 422 27.42 14.02 -16.56
N GLU A 423 27.73 14.46 -15.34
CA GLU A 423 29.09 14.44 -14.78
C GLU A 423 29.54 13.01 -14.42
N HIS A 424 28.58 12.10 -14.24
CA HIS A 424 28.85 10.67 -14.10
C HIS A 424 29.13 10.04 -15.49
N ASP A 425 30.40 10.05 -15.89
CA ASP A 425 30.85 9.65 -17.23
C ASP A 425 31.51 8.25 -17.28
N LYS A 426 31.52 7.51 -16.18
CA LYS A 426 32.13 6.18 -16.06
C LYS A 426 31.14 5.10 -15.65
N ILE A 427 31.36 3.90 -16.15
CA ILE A 427 30.76 2.68 -15.62
C ILE A 427 31.37 2.42 -14.24
N LEU A 428 30.54 2.21 -13.23
CA LEU A 428 30.97 1.99 -11.85
C LEU A 428 30.48 0.65 -11.32
N PRO A 429 31.28 -0.07 -10.50
CA PRO A 429 30.77 -1.19 -9.72
C PRO A 429 29.71 -0.70 -8.73
N LEU A 430 28.77 -1.58 -8.36
CA LEU A 430 27.66 -1.20 -7.46
C LEU A 430 28.15 -0.70 -6.10
N ASP A 431 29.29 -1.18 -5.60
CA ASP A 431 29.87 -0.73 -4.33
C ASP A 431 30.36 0.72 -4.35
N GLU A 432 30.54 1.32 -5.53
CA GLU A 432 30.95 2.72 -5.69
C GLU A 432 29.76 3.67 -5.97
N ILE A 433 28.53 3.12 -6.10
CA ILE A 433 27.32 3.90 -6.37
C ILE A 433 26.57 4.14 -5.06
N THR A 434 26.26 5.41 -4.77
CA THR A 434 25.52 5.81 -3.57
C THR A 434 24.08 6.21 -3.88
N PHE A 435 23.23 6.28 -2.85
CA PHE A 435 21.82 6.67 -3.00
C PHE A 435 21.65 8.02 -3.72
N SER A 436 22.52 9.00 -3.46
CA SER A 436 22.45 10.34 -4.06
C SER A 436 22.79 10.40 -5.55
N MET A 437 23.35 9.32 -6.12
CA MET A 437 23.73 9.25 -7.54
C MET A 437 22.56 8.79 -8.44
N PHE A 438 21.32 8.82 -7.94
CA PHE A 438 20.12 8.46 -8.69
C PHE A 438 19.88 9.36 -9.92
N ASP A 439 20.37 10.59 -9.89
CA ASP A 439 20.33 11.55 -11.01
C ASP A 439 21.32 11.23 -12.14
N GLY A 440 22.27 10.32 -11.92
CA GLY A 440 23.23 9.79 -12.90
C GLY A 440 23.00 8.32 -13.30
N PHE A 441 22.49 7.48 -12.39
CA PHE A 441 22.33 6.03 -12.57
C PHE A 441 20.86 5.54 -12.49
N GLY A 442 19.91 6.43 -12.18
CA GLY A 442 18.51 6.10 -11.94
C GLY A 442 18.27 5.44 -10.57
N ALA A 443 17.06 5.56 -10.02
CA ALA A 443 16.80 5.13 -8.65
C ALA A 443 16.88 3.61 -8.48
N LYS A 444 16.54 2.81 -9.51
CA LYS A 444 16.66 1.35 -9.44
C LYS A 444 18.10 0.90 -9.20
N CYS A 445 19.04 1.44 -9.96
CA CYS A 445 20.46 1.14 -9.79
C CYS A 445 20.96 1.66 -8.44
N ALA A 446 20.63 2.91 -8.08
CA ALA A 446 21.02 3.51 -6.81
C ALA A 446 20.46 2.76 -5.58
N ASN A 447 19.21 2.29 -5.61
CA ASN A 447 18.60 1.51 -4.54
C ASN A 447 19.29 0.16 -4.37
N VAL A 448 19.55 -0.57 -5.47
CA VAL A 448 20.25 -1.86 -5.40
C VAL A 448 21.67 -1.68 -4.86
N ALA A 449 22.40 -0.66 -5.34
CA ALA A 449 23.72 -0.32 -4.81
C ALA A 449 23.68 0.03 -3.32
N THR A 450 22.70 0.84 -2.91
CA THR A 450 22.52 1.24 -1.51
C THR A 450 22.25 0.05 -0.59
N MET A 451 21.44 -0.92 -1.02
CA MET A 451 21.14 -2.11 -0.22
C MET A 451 22.38 -2.96 0.09
N ARG A 452 23.44 -2.89 -0.73
CA ARG A 452 24.71 -3.59 -0.46
C ARG A 452 25.40 -3.08 0.80
N THR A 453 25.08 -1.87 1.23
CA THR A 453 25.62 -1.26 2.46
C THR A 453 24.88 -1.67 3.74
N PHE A 454 23.77 -2.41 3.64
CA PHE A 454 22.89 -2.74 4.78
C PHE A 454 23.40 -3.91 5.64
N GLY A 455 24.57 -4.47 5.33
CA GLY A 455 25.18 -5.53 6.14
C GLY A 455 24.53 -6.91 5.97
N PHE A 456 23.83 -7.14 4.85
CA PHE A 456 23.30 -8.46 4.52
C PHE A 456 24.41 -9.47 4.21
N PRO A 457 24.15 -10.79 4.37
CA PRO A 457 25.08 -11.82 3.96
C PRO A 457 25.54 -11.68 2.51
N GLU A 458 26.75 -12.13 2.22
CA GLU A 458 27.31 -12.08 0.87
C GLU A 458 26.41 -12.82 -0.13
N GLY A 459 26.11 -12.16 -1.25
CA GLY A 459 25.22 -12.68 -2.29
C GLY A 459 23.73 -12.43 -2.07
N THR A 460 23.29 -11.88 -0.93
CA THR A 460 21.88 -11.50 -0.72
C THR A 460 21.44 -10.37 -1.65
N ILE A 461 22.31 -9.39 -1.90
CA ILE A 461 22.12 -8.36 -2.91
C ILE A 461 23.04 -8.66 -4.08
N PRO A 462 22.56 -8.61 -5.34
CA PRO A 462 23.40 -8.92 -6.49
C PRO A 462 24.61 -7.97 -6.57
N ASP A 463 25.73 -8.53 -7.03
CA ASP A 463 26.90 -7.75 -7.43
C ASP A 463 26.86 -7.44 -8.92
N GLY A 464 27.53 -6.36 -9.33
CA GLY A 464 27.49 -5.89 -10.70
C GLY A 464 27.95 -4.45 -10.89
N PHE A 465 27.40 -3.81 -11.92
CA PHE A 465 27.81 -2.48 -12.39
C PHE A 465 26.62 -1.62 -12.80
N GLY A 466 26.78 -0.31 -12.71
CA GLY A 466 25.89 0.68 -13.30
C GLY A 466 26.52 1.32 -14.54
N ILE A 467 25.73 1.47 -15.60
CA ILE A 467 26.07 2.29 -16.78
C ILE A 467 25.26 3.60 -16.68
N PRO A 468 25.90 4.78 -16.57
CA PRO A 468 25.20 6.04 -16.29
C PRO A 468 24.51 6.65 -17.52
N PHE A 469 23.63 7.63 -17.28
CA PHE A 469 22.90 8.36 -18.32
C PHE A 469 23.79 9.02 -19.37
N TYR A 470 25.03 9.37 -19.02
CA TYR A 470 26.03 9.91 -19.93
C TYR A 470 26.20 9.07 -21.19
N TYR A 471 26.26 7.73 -21.06
CA TYR A 471 26.45 6.82 -22.20
C TYR A 471 25.26 6.88 -23.17
N TYR A 472 24.03 6.91 -22.64
CA TYR A 472 22.81 7.04 -23.45
C TYR A 472 22.78 8.37 -24.20
N GLN A 473 22.92 9.48 -23.47
CA GLN A 473 22.86 10.83 -24.05
C GLN A 473 23.92 11.03 -25.12
N LYS A 474 25.15 10.56 -24.87
CA LYS A 474 26.25 10.63 -25.82
C LYS A 474 26.01 9.75 -27.04
N PHE A 475 25.53 8.52 -26.88
CA PHE A 475 25.21 7.60 -27.97
C PHE A 475 24.12 8.15 -28.90
N MET A 476 23.05 8.68 -28.32
CA MET A 476 21.94 9.28 -29.06
C MET A 476 22.35 10.53 -29.83
N LYS A 477 23.20 11.38 -29.22
CA LYS A 477 23.72 12.61 -29.85
C LYS A 477 24.68 12.31 -30.99
N ASP A 478 25.65 11.42 -30.78
CA ASP A 478 26.70 11.10 -31.76
C ASP A 478 26.13 10.44 -33.03
N ASN A 479 25.00 9.73 -32.91
CA ASN A 479 24.29 9.11 -34.04
C ASN A 479 23.18 9.98 -34.64
N LEU A 480 23.04 11.25 -34.22
CA LEU A 480 21.97 12.17 -34.65
C LEU A 480 20.55 11.62 -34.41
N LEU A 481 20.38 10.71 -33.45
CA LEU A 481 19.11 10.05 -33.18
C LEU A 481 18.09 11.02 -32.55
N PHE A 482 18.54 11.98 -31.74
CA PHE A 482 17.67 13.03 -31.22
C PHE A 482 17.09 13.92 -32.32
N GLU A 483 17.86 14.24 -33.36
CA GLU A 483 17.35 15.03 -34.49
C GLU A 483 16.32 14.24 -35.31
N GLN A 484 16.56 12.94 -35.51
CA GLN A 484 15.57 12.05 -36.12
C GLN A 484 14.28 11.95 -35.29
N ALA A 485 14.40 11.88 -33.96
CA ALA A 485 13.25 11.91 -33.07
C ALA A 485 12.48 13.24 -33.17
N ARG A 486 13.16 14.39 -33.21
CA ARG A 486 12.51 15.70 -33.42
C ARG A 486 11.71 15.74 -34.73
N LEU A 487 12.25 15.20 -35.81
CA LEU A 487 11.56 15.14 -37.10
C LEU A 487 10.31 14.25 -37.04
N MET A 488 10.42 13.08 -36.39
CA MET A 488 9.29 12.16 -36.18
C MET A 488 8.18 12.83 -35.36
N LEU A 489 8.53 13.51 -34.26
CA LEU A 489 7.55 14.15 -33.36
C LEU A 489 6.87 15.39 -33.96
N ARG A 490 7.50 16.03 -34.96
CA ARG A 490 6.92 17.16 -35.71
C ARG A 490 5.91 16.72 -36.77
N ASN A 491 5.84 15.43 -37.10
CA ASN A 491 4.88 14.92 -38.07
C ASN A 491 3.45 15.05 -37.49
N PRO A 492 2.53 15.82 -38.11
CA PRO A 492 1.15 15.95 -37.61
C PRO A 492 0.40 14.62 -37.52
N ASP A 493 0.71 13.67 -38.41
CA ASP A 493 0.06 12.36 -38.42
C ASP A 493 0.53 11.48 -37.25
N PHE A 494 1.77 11.65 -36.78
CA PHE A 494 2.28 10.98 -35.58
C PHE A 494 1.49 11.39 -34.32
N GLN A 495 1.04 12.65 -34.26
CA GLN A 495 0.25 13.15 -33.13
C GLN A 495 -1.20 12.66 -33.17
N LYS A 496 -1.77 12.44 -34.36
CA LYS A 496 -3.19 12.09 -34.53
C LYS A 496 -3.46 10.59 -34.63
N ASP A 497 -2.59 9.84 -35.31
CA ASP A 497 -2.77 8.42 -35.58
C ASP A 497 -1.85 7.57 -34.70
N ARG A 498 -2.44 6.84 -33.75
CA ARG A 498 -1.72 5.97 -32.83
C ARG A 498 -1.13 4.73 -33.51
N ASN A 499 -1.77 4.19 -34.56
CA ASN A 499 -1.24 3.03 -35.28
C ASN A 499 -0.01 3.44 -36.09
N LEU A 500 -0.08 4.59 -36.76
CA LEU A 500 1.09 5.17 -37.42
C LEU A 500 2.22 5.48 -36.42
N ARG A 501 1.88 6.05 -35.26
CA ARG A 501 2.83 6.28 -34.16
C ARG A 501 3.53 5.00 -33.74
N ALA A 502 2.79 3.91 -33.57
CA ALA A 502 3.33 2.60 -33.21
C ALA A 502 4.39 2.14 -34.22
N HIS A 503 4.06 2.21 -35.52
CA HIS A 503 4.98 1.85 -36.59
C HIS A 503 6.22 2.76 -36.65
N LEU A 504 6.05 4.08 -36.54
CA LEU A 504 7.17 5.02 -36.58
C LEU A 504 8.11 4.87 -35.39
N LEU A 505 7.57 4.59 -34.19
CA LEU A 505 8.38 4.28 -33.01
C LEU A 505 9.11 2.95 -33.15
N GLU A 506 8.46 1.92 -33.72
CA GLU A 506 9.11 0.64 -34.01
C GLU A 506 10.30 0.81 -34.97
N ASP A 507 10.12 1.59 -36.04
CA ASP A 507 11.20 1.91 -36.98
C ASP A 507 12.31 2.73 -36.32
N PHE A 508 11.96 3.68 -35.46
CA PHE A 508 12.94 4.46 -34.70
C PHE A 508 13.76 3.58 -33.76
N ARG A 509 13.13 2.62 -33.09
CA ARG A 509 13.81 1.62 -32.25
C ARG A 509 14.79 0.77 -33.05
N LYS A 510 14.40 0.29 -34.23
CA LYS A 510 15.31 -0.46 -35.12
C LYS A 510 16.54 0.37 -35.50
N LYS A 511 16.37 1.69 -35.72
CA LYS A 511 17.50 2.60 -35.98
C LYS A 511 18.43 2.75 -34.77
N ILE A 512 17.89 2.85 -33.56
CA ILE A 512 18.69 2.86 -32.32
C ILE A 512 19.50 1.55 -32.21
N GLU A 513 18.87 0.42 -32.46
CA GLU A 513 19.50 -0.91 -32.39
C GLU A 513 20.60 -1.09 -33.47
N GLN A 514 20.45 -0.48 -34.64
CA GLN A 514 21.41 -0.54 -35.75
C GLN A 514 22.51 0.54 -35.68
N ALA A 515 22.35 1.58 -34.86
CA ALA A 515 23.30 2.67 -34.75
C ALA A 515 24.69 2.22 -34.27
N LEU A 516 25.71 2.97 -34.70
CA LEU A 516 27.11 2.67 -34.43
C LEU A 516 27.46 3.12 -33.02
N MET A 517 28.02 2.22 -32.22
CA MET A 517 28.53 2.55 -30.90
C MET A 517 29.99 2.99 -31.01
N PRO A 518 30.38 4.17 -30.48
CA PRO A 518 31.76 4.63 -30.52
C PRO A 518 32.74 3.62 -29.92
N ASN A 519 33.96 3.53 -30.49
CA ASN A 519 34.95 2.55 -30.06
C ASN A 519 35.28 2.61 -28.57
N TRP A 520 35.31 3.80 -27.99
CA TRP A 520 35.57 3.96 -26.55
C TRP A 520 34.44 3.33 -25.71
N MET A 521 33.17 3.49 -26.09
CA MET A 521 32.04 2.83 -25.40
C MET A 521 32.11 1.32 -25.58
N GLN A 522 32.46 0.84 -26.78
CA GLN A 522 32.63 -0.60 -27.02
C GLN A 522 33.71 -1.17 -26.08
N ASN A 523 34.86 -0.51 -25.97
CA ASN A 523 35.94 -0.95 -25.10
C ASN A 523 35.54 -0.96 -23.62
N GLU A 524 34.85 0.08 -23.13
CA GLU A 524 34.35 0.13 -21.74
C GLU A 524 33.32 -0.98 -21.46
N LEU A 525 32.41 -1.23 -22.39
CA LEU A 525 31.44 -2.33 -22.27
C LEU A 525 32.11 -3.71 -22.35
N ALA A 526 33.17 -3.85 -23.15
CA ALA A 526 33.97 -5.08 -23.19
C ALA A 526 34.70 -5.32 -21.86
N ASN A 527 35.24 -4.26 -21.25
CA ASN A 527 35.86 -4.33 -19.92
C ASN A 527 34.84 -4.73 -18.85
N LEU A 528 33.64 -4.14 -18.86
CA LEU A 528 32.55 -4.55 -17.98
C LEU A 528 32.17 -6.02 -18.22
N GLN A 529 32.01 -6.44 -19.48
CA GLN A 529 31.66 -7.82 -19.81
C GLN A 529 32.72 -8.82 -19.32
N ALA A 530 34.01 -8.46 -19.42
CA ALA A 530 35.13 -9.27 -18.95
C ALA A 530 35.27 -9.31 -17.42
N ALA A 531 34.64 -8.38 -16.69
CA ALA A 531 34.61 -8.39 -15.23
C ALA A 531 33.65 -9.45 -14.66
N PHE A 532 32.69 -9.94 -15.46
CA PHE A 532 31.83 -11.05 -15.08
C PHE A 532 32.50 -12.41 -15.32
N PRO A 533 32.12 -13.48 -14.59
CA PRO A 533 32.69 -14.80 -14.79
C PRO A 533 32.55 -15.30 -16.23
N ASN A 534 33.56 -16.01 -16.72
CA ASN A 534 33.53 -16.58 -18.07
C ASN A 534 32.30 -17.48 -18.27
N ASN A 535 31.65 -17.35 -19.44
CA ASN A 535 30.41 -18.06 -19.79
C ASN A 535 29.19 -17.77 -18.89
N SER A 536 29.24 -16.73 -18.05
CA SER A 536 28.05 -16.28 -17.31
C SER A 536 27.09 -15.50 -18.21
N THR A 537 25.82 -15.46 -17.81
CA THR A 537 24.80 -14.63 -18.48
C THR A 537 24.63 -13.34 -17.66
N ILE A 538 24.58 -12.20 -18.34
CA ILE A 538 24.52 -10.88 -17.68
C ILE A 538 23.08 -10.36 -17.78
N ARG A 539 22.44 -10.12 -16.65
CA ARG A 539 21.13 -9.47 -16.60
C ARG A 539 21.32 -7.96 -16.63
N CYS A 540 20.79 -7.32 -17.66
CA CYS A 540 20.78 -5.87 -17.85
C CYS A 540 19.36 -5.34 -17.63
N ARG A 541 19.16 -4.53 -16.59
CA ARG A 541 17.88 -3.91 -16.20
C ARG A 541 17.91 -2.42 -16.49
N SER A 542 16.85 -1.90 -17.07
CA SER A 542 16.63 -0.46 -17.27
C SER A 542 16.51 0.27 -15.93
N SER A 543 17.12 1.45 -15.83
CA SER A 543 17.06 2.34 -14.68
C SER A 543 16.94 3.78 -15.21
N THR A 544 15.71 4.26 -15.45
CA THR A 544 15.49 5.58 -16.05
C THR A 544 15.42 6.70 -15.02
N ASN A 545 15.64 7.94 -15.44
CA ASN A 545 15.49 9.14 -14.58
C ASN A 545 14.06 9.66 -14.47
N ASN A 546 13.10 8.98 -15.10
CA ASN A 546 11.70 9.34 -15.03
C ASN A 546 10.84 8.28 -14.33
N GLU A 547 11.38 7.10 -14.03
CA GLU A 547 10.66 5.97 -13.41
C GLU A 547 10.03 6.29 -12.06
N ASP A 548 10.63 7.24 -11.32
CA ASP A 548 10.29 7.58 -9.94
C ASP A 548 9.95 9.07 -9.79
N LEU A 549 9.54 9.75 -10.87
CA LEU A 549 9.02 11.12 -10.75
C LEU A 549 7.71 11.12 -9.96
N PRO A 550 7.44 12.13 -9.13
CA PRO A 550 6.16 12.27 -8.44
C PRO A 550 4.99 12.16 -9.42
N GLY A 551 4.11 11.18 -9.18
CA GLY A 551 2.94 10.91 -10.03
C GLY A 551 3.23 10.19 -11.35
N PHE A 552 4.49 9.90 -11.70
CA PHE A 552 4.84 9.11 -12.89
C PHE A 552 5.19 7.67 -12.51
N ASN A 553 4.54 6.70 -13.14
CA ASN A 553 4.82 5.28 -12.90
C ASN A 553 5.53 4.61 -14.08
N GLY A 554 6.82 4.29 -13.89
CA GLY A 554 7.63 3.59 -14.89
C GLY A 554 7.53 2.06 -14.89
N ALA A 555 6.70 1.43 -14.03
CA ALA A 555 6.62 -0.01 -13.90
C ALA A 555 6.25 -0.70 -15.22
N GLY A 556 7.10 -1.63 -15.68
CA GLY A 556 6.86 -2.42 -16.89
C GLY A 556 6.91 -1.64 -18.21
N LEU A 557 7.40 -0.38 -18.21
CA LEU A 557 7.52 0.42 -19.44
C LEU A 557 8.76 0.05 -20.28
N TYR A 558 9.83 -0.33 -19.59
CA TYR A 558 11.16 -0.48 -20.17
C TYR A 558 11.63 -1.93 -20.15
N ALA A 559 12.52 -2.27 -21.08
CA ALA A 559 13.00 -3.63 -21.22
C ALA A 559 14.03 -3.98 -20.13
N SER A 560 14.00 -5.24 -19.69
CA SER A 560 15.11 -5.90 -19.01
C SER A 560 15.49 -7.12 -19.84
N LYS A 561 16.79 -7.34 -20.05
CA LYS A 561 17.30 -8.37 -20.97
C LYS A 561 18.41 -9.17 -20.31
N THR A 562 18.43 -10.47 -20.58
CA THR A 562 19.57 -11.33 -20.24
C THR A 562 20.45 -11.47 -21.47
N HIS A 563 21.71 -11.02 -21.37
CA HIS A 563 22.71 -11.18 -22.41
C HIS A 563 23.39 -12.54 -22.26
N HIS A 564 23.34 -13.36 -23.32
CA HIS A 564 23.98 -14.66 -23.33
C HIS A 564 25.36 -14.59 -23.99
N PRO A 565 26.38 -15.35 -23.52
CA PRO A 565 27.73 -15.35 -24.11
C PRO A 565 27.75 -15.55 -25.63
N VAL A 566 26.83 -16.37 -26.14
CA VAL A 566 26.70 -16.68 -27.58
C VAL A 566 26.24 -15.49 -28.42
N GLU A 567 25.70 -14.44 -27.80
CA GLU A 567 25.25 -13.23 -28.48
C GLU A 567 26.39 -12.25 -28.81
N GLY A 568 27.60 -12.52 -28.31
CA GLY A 568 28.80 -11.74 -28.60
C GLY A 568 28.99 -10.54 -27.67
N HIS A 569 29.02 -9.34 -28.25
CA HIS A 569 29.37 -8.12 -27.52
C HIS A 569 28.15 -7.50 -26.82
N LEU A 570 28.30 -7.10 -25.54
CA LEU A 570 27.22 -6.57 -24.71
C LEU A 570 26.51 -5.33 -25.28
N ALA A 571 27.21 -4.56 -26.13
CA ALA A 571 26.66 -3.43 -26.86
C ALA A 571 25.34 -3.74 -27.58
N LYS A 572 25.12 -4.98 -28.06
CA LYS A 572 23.84 -5.40 -28.63
C LYS A 572 22.70 -5.18 -27.63
N THR A 573 22.82 -5.78 -26.45
CA THR A 573 21.81 -5.71 -25.39
C THR A 573 21.63 -4.30 -24.83
N VAL A 574 22.72 -3.53 -24.69
CA VAL A 574 22.66 -2.12 -24.28
C VAL A 574 21.80 -1.30 -25.24
N LYS A 575 21.99 -1.47 -26.56
CA LYS A 575 21.18 -0.76 -27.57
C LYS A 575 19.71 -1.18 -27.56
N GLU A 576 19.40 -2.46 -27.33
CA GLU A 576 18.02 -2.92 -27.15
C GLU A 576 17.33 -2.25 -25.94
N ILE A 577 18.06 -2.09 -24.83
CA ILE A 577 17.54 -1.39 -23.64
C ILE A 577 17.36 0.10 -23.92
N TYR A 578 18.31 0.75 -24.60
CA TYR A 578 18.18 2.15 -25.04
C TYR A 578 16.97 2.36 -25.95
N ALA A 579 16.72 1.43 -26.87
CA ALA A 579 15.56 1.44 -27.75
C ALA A 579 14.25 1.31 -26.95
N SER A 580 14.25 0.57 -25.84
CA SER A 580 13.04 0.40 -25.02
C SER A 580 12.50 1.69 -24.40
N LEU A 581 13.33 2.73 -24.27
CA LEU A 581 12.85 4.06 -23.88
C LEU A 581 11.78 4.56 -24.87
N TRP A 582 11.89 4.20 -26.15
CA TRP A 582 11.01 4.60 -27.25
C TRP A 582 9.94 3.56 -27.61
N ASN A 583 9.63 2.63 -26.69
CA ASN A 583 8.44 1.80 -26.81
C ASN A 583 7.19 2.69 -26.91
N LEU A 584 6.18 2.29 -27.70
CA LEU A 584 4.90 3.02 -27.80
C LEU A 584 4.33 3.37 -26.44
N ARG A 585 4.26 2.37 -25.55
CA ARG A 585 3.77 2.54 -24.18
C ARG A 585 4.60 3.56 -23.39
N ALA A 586 5.92 3.41 -23.39
CA ALA A 586 6.80 4.32 -22.66
C ALA A 586 6.75 5.75 -23.20
N PHE A 587 6.57 5.90 -24.51
CA PHE A 587 6.38 7.19 -25.17
C PHE A 587 5.04 7.83 -24.76
N ASP A 588 3.93 7.11 -24.90
CA ASP A 588 2.58 7.60 -24.60
C ASP A 588 2.46 8.04 -23.11
N GLU A 589 3.06 7.30 -22.17
CA GLU A 589 3.10 7.68 -20.74
C GLU A 589 3.86 8.99 -20.52
N ARG A 590 5.05 9.14 -21.13
CA ARG A 590 5.84 10.38 -21.00
C ARG A 590 5.13 11.58 -21.63
N GLU A 591 4.45 11.38 -22.75
CA GLU A 591 3.65 12.44 -23.38
C GLU A 591 2.48 12.85 -22.47
N PHE A 592 1.79 11.89 -21.85
CA PHE A 592 0.68 12.16 -20.93
C PHE A 592 1.11 13.01 -19.72
N TYR A 593 2.23 12.65 -19.08
CA TYR A 593 2.78 13.37 -17.92
C TYR A 593 3.64 14.58 -18.29
N LYS A 594 3.63 15.00 -19.56
CA LYS A 594 4.44 16.13 -20.07
C LYS A 594 5.93 16.00 -19.74
N VAL A 595 6.45 14.77 -19.69
CA VAL A 595 7.86 14.47 -19.48
C VAL A 595 8.62 14.74 -20.78
N ASN A 596 9.68 15.53 -20.70
CA ASN A 596 10.49 15.84 -21.88
C ASN A 596 11.26 14.60 -22.39
N HIS A 597 10.88 14.09 -23.57
CA HIS A 597 11.49 12.92 -24.21
C HIS A 597 13.00 13.03 -24.48
N PHE A 598 13.57 14.26 -24.50
CA PHE A 598 14.98 14.50 -24.80
C PHE A 598 15.86 14.54 -23.54
N THR A 599 15.27 14.83 -22.38
CA THR A 599 15.95 14.75 -21.07
C THR A 599 15.74 13.40 -20.40
N ALA A 600 14.66 12.69 -20.75
CA ALA A 600 14.48 11.29 -20.37
C ALA A 600 15.67 10.46 -20.85
N SER A 601 16.34 9.79 -19.92
CA SER A 601 17.60 9.10 -20.14
C SER A 601 17.57 7.70 -19.53
N MET A 602 18.34 6.79 -20.11
CA MET A 602 18.40 5.39 -19.72
C MET A 602 19.78 5.04 -19.15
N ALA A 603 19.83 4.76 -17.85
CA ALA A 603 20.94 4.06 -17.22
C ALA A 603 20.63 2.56 -17.19
N ILE A 604 21.65 1.73 -16.96
CA ILE A 604 21.52 0.27 -17.00
C ILE A 604 22.20 -0.33 -15.77
N LEU A 605 21.44 -1.12 -15.02
CA LEU A 605 21.94 -1.99 -13.97
C LEU A 605 22.32 -3.35 -14.57
N CYS A 606 23.59 -3.71 -14.52
CA CYS A 606 24.12 -4.98 -15.01
C CYS A 606 24.53 -5.85 -13.82
N HIS A 607 23.98 -7.06 -13.69
CA HIS A 607 24.37 -8.02 -12.66
C HIS A 607 24.35 -9.46 -13.21
N ASN A 608 24.91 -10.42 -12.48
CA ASN A 608 24.81 -11.83 -12.88
C ASN A 608 23.34 -12.26 -12.98
N ASN A 609 23.00 -12.95 -14.06
CA ASN A 609 21.68 -13.57 -14.19
C ASN A 609 21.64 -14.85 -13.37
N TYR A 610 20.50 -15.10 -12.74
CA TYR A 610 20.23 -16.34 -12.02
C TYR A 610 19.25 -17.13 -12.88
N SER A 611 19.48 -18.44 -13.00
CA SER A 611 18.62 -19.33 -13.80
C SER A 611 18.32 -20.62 -13.05
N GLY A 612 17.14 -21.19 -13.24
CA GLY A 612 16.70 -22.41 -12.57
C GLY A 612 16.35 -22.18 -11.10
N GLU A 613 15.74 -21.03 -10.82
CA GLU A 613 15.30 -20.58 -9.50
C GLU A 613 14.32 -21.60 -8.88
N LEU A 614 14.36 -21.77 -7.56
CA LEU A 614 13.37 -22.60 -6.84
C LEU A 614 12.05 -21.83 -6.71
N ALA A 615 12.15 -20.53 -6.49
CA ALA A 615 11.01 -19.64 -6.40
C ALA A 615 11.40 -18.21 -6.78
N ASN A 616 10.42 -17.43 -7.22
CA ASN A 616 10.53 -15.99 -7.34
C ASN A 616 9.39 -15.31 -6.56
N GLY A 617 9.64 -14.06 -6.14
CA GLY A 617 8.81 -13.37 -5.14
C GLY A 617 8.67 -11.87 -5.32
N VAL A 618 7.53 -11.32 -4.88
CA VAL A 618 7.33 -9.88 -4.59
C VAL A 618 6.82 -9.74 -3.16
N GLY A 619 7.40 -8.81 -2.40
CA GLY A 619 7.02 -8.53 -1.01
C GLY A 619 6.81 -7.04 -0.76
N VAL A 620 5.90 -6.70 0.13
CA VAL A 620 5.63 -5.33 0.57
C VAL A 620 5.79 -5.26 2.09
N SER A 621 6.52 -4.26 2.58
CA SER A 621 6.80 -4.07 4.01
C SER A 621 5.60 -3.58 4.83
N LYS A 622 4.39 -3.75 4.30
CA LYS A 622 3.09 -3.45 4.90
C LYS A 622 2.07 -4.35 4.21
N ASP A 623 0.92 -4.56 4.84
CA ASP A 623 -0.24 -5.17 4.21
C ASP A 623 -1.10 -4.10 3.50
N PRO A 624 -1.11 -4.05 2.16
CA PRO A 624 -1.93 -3.09 1.44
C PRO A 624 -3.37 -3.61 1.18
N ILE A 625 -3.69 -4.85 1.56
CA ILE A 625 -4.89 -5.58 1.10
C ILE A 625 -5.88 -5.83 2.23
N TYR A 626 -5.43 -6.46 3.31
CA TYR A 626 -6.30 -6.89 4.42
C TYR A 626 -6.40 -5.84 5.52
N LYS A 627 -5.74 -4.68 5.33
CA LYS A 627 -5.67 -3.55 6.28
C LYS A 627 -5.39 -4.03 7.71
N THR A 628 -4.59 -5.09 7.85
CA THR A 628 -4.06 -5.45 9.15
C THR A 628 -3.26 -4.24 9.66
N ASN A 629 -3.35 -3.93 10.95
CA ASN A 629 -2.46 -2.94 11.58
C ASN A 629 -1.00 -3.24 11.13
N ASN A 630 -0.09 -2.25 11.09
CA ASN A 630 1.29 -2.29 10.52
C ASN A 630 2.25 -3.40 11.05
N THR A 631 1.74 -4.56 11.42
CA THR A 631 2.36 -5.73 11.99
C THR A 631 2.59 -6.82 10.94
N PHE A 632 2.07 -6.70 9.71
CA PHE A 632 2.29 -7.71 8.66
C PHE A 632 2.99 -7.17 7.43
N TYR A 633 3.90 -7.98 6.90
CA TYR A 633 4.47 -7.88 5.57
C TYR A 633 3.69 -8.80 4.63
N TYR A 634 3.34 -8.29 3.45
CA TYR A 634 2.61 -9.05 2.46
C TYR A 634 3.59 -9.68 1.46
N PHE A 635 3.40 -10.95 1.10
CA PHE A 635 4.20 -11.65 0.10
C PHE A 635 3.34 -12.40 -0.92
N ASN A 636 3.77 -12.36 -2.18
CA ASN A 636 3.37 -13.32 -3.21
C ASN A 636 4.60 -14.06 -3.74
N SER A 637 4.53 -15.39 -3.79
CA SER A 637 5.61 -16.26 -4.29
C SER A 637 5.11 -17.22 -5.36
N GLN A 638 5.98 -17.57 -6.31
CA GLN A 638 5.69 -18.60 -7.31
C GLN A 638 6.87 -19.55 -7.51
N VAL A 639 6.57 -20.82 -7.80
CA VAL A 639 7.55 -21.88 -8.08
C VAL A 639 8.31 -21.57 -9.35
N GLY A 640 9.64 -21.75 -9.31
CA GLY A 640 10.48 -21.63 -10.50
C GLY A 640 10.72 -20.19 -10.93
N GLU A 641 10.74 -19.99 -12.25
CA GLU A 641 10.84 -18.69 -12.92
C GLU A 641 9.48 -18.21 -13.45
N GLU A 642 8.41 -18.92 -13.08
CA GLU A 642 7.03 -18.59 -13.46
C GLU A 642 6.68 -17.19 -12.94
N LEU A 643 6.08 -16.37 -13.78
CA LEU A 643 5.85 -14.97 -13.45
C LEU A 643 4.75 -14.84 -12.39
N ILE A 644 5.08 -14.30 -11.21
CA ILE A 644 4.07 -13.98 -10.16
C ILE A 644 3.11 -12.91 -10.64
N THR A 645 3.68 -11.92 -11.30
CA THR A 645 2.95 -10.76 -11.80
C THR A 645 2.00 -11.22 -12.88
N ASN A 646 2.41 -12.18 -13.72
CA ASN A 646 1.66 -12.62 -14.88
C ASN A 646 1.80 -14.13 -15.14
N PRO A 647 1.15 -14.98 -14.32
CA PRO A 647 1.29 -16.42 -14.43
C PRO A 647 0.74 -16.94 -15.77
N ASP A 648 1.41 -17.90 -16.38
CA ASP A 648 0.93 -18.56 -17.58
C ASP A 648 -0.30 -19.43 -17.26
N GLY A 649 -1.42 -19.17 -17.96
CA GLY A 649 -2.60 -20.02 -17.93
C GLY A 649 -3.36 -20.04 -16.59
N THR A 650 -3.30 -21.16 -15.87
CA THR A 650 -4.03 -21.41 -14.62
C THR A 650 -3.16 -21.31 -13.37
N ALA A 651 -1.89 -20.88 -13.48
CA ALA A 651 -0.99 -20.80 -12.35
C ALA A 651 -1.46 -19.74 -11.33
N VAL A 652 -1.52 -20.15 -10.06
CA VAL A 652 -1.96 -19.36 -8.92
C VAL A 652 -0.75 -19.20 -8.00
N PRO A 653 -0.35 -17.97 -7.62
CA PRO A 653 0.77 -17.78 -6.71
C PRO A 653 0.35 -18.05 -5.26
N GLU A 654 1.35 -18.39 -4.45
CA GLU A 654 1.23 -18.41 -3.00
C GLU A 654 1.10 -16.99 -2.48
N GLU A 655 0.14 -16.78 -1.59
CA GLU A 655 -0.14 -15.50 -0.94
C GLU A 655 0.00 -15.65 0.58
N LEU A 656 0.85 -14.83 1.18
CA LEU A 656 1.27 -14.96 2.56
C LEU A 656 1.35 -13.60 3.26
N LEU A 657 0.79 -13.52 4.47
CA LEU A 657 0.99 -12.40 5.38
C LEU A 657 1.97 -12.84 6.47
N LEU A 658 3.11 -12.19 6.56
CA LEU A 658 4.19 -12.50 7.48
C LEU A 658 4.22 -11.48 8.61
N ASP A 659 4.20 -11.91 9.87
CA ASP A 659 4.36 -10.97 10.99
C ASP A 659 5.73 -10.27 10.91
N ALA A 660 5.75 -8.95 11.09
CA ALA A 660 6.95 -8.13 11.13
C ALA A 660 7.81 -8.43 12.36
N ASN A 661 7.21 -8.88 13.46
CA ASN A 661 7.89 -9.26 14.70
C ASN A 661 7.64 -10.75 15.00
N SER A 662 8.71 -11.54 15.01
CA SER A 662 8.57 -12.96 15.31
C SER A 662 8.46 -13.22 16.82
N THR A 663 7.43 -13.95 17.22
CA THR A 663 7.22 -14.45 18.59
C THR A 663 7.14 -15.99 18.65
N SER A 664 7.04 -16.68 17.50
CA SER A 664 7.04 -18.15 17.37
C SER A 664 7.63 -18.62 16.03
N SER A 665 7.68 -19.93 15.80
CA SER A 665 8.14 -20.50 14.51
C SER A 665 7.14 -20.33 13.36
N ASP A 666 5.87 -20.02 13.65
CA ASP A 666 4.75 -20.02 12.70
C ASP A 666 4.01 -18.67 12.65
N ASP A 667 4.75 -17.56 12.67
CA ASP A 667 4.17 -16.20 12.65
C ASP A 667 3.82 -15.74 11.22
N TYR A 668 3.00 -16.52 10.51
CA TYR A 668 2.50 -16.16 9.19
C TYR A 668 1.11 -16.73 8.91
N ILE A 669 0.40 -16.07 8.00
CA ILE A 669 -0.91 -16.48 7.48
C ILE A 669 -0.72 -16.87 6.03
N LEU A 670 -1.00 -18.13 5.73
CA LEU A 670 -1.12 -18.58 4.35
C LEU A 670 -2.54 -18.28 3.87
N VAL A 671 -2.69 -17.21 3.10
CA VAL A 671 -3.98 -16.81 2.50
C VAL A 671 -4.36 -17.80 1.41
N ARG A 672 -3.40 -18.15 0.55
CA ARG A 672 -3.60 -19.07 -0.57
C ARG A 672 -2.30 -19.79 -0.91
N ARG A 673 -2.40 -21.09 -1.22
CA ARG A 673 -1.28 -21.88 -1.72
C ARG A 673 -1.07 -21.69 -3.21
N SER A 674 0.17 -21.80 -3.65
CA SER A 674 0.43 -21.98 -5.08
C SER A 674 -0.12 -23.32 -5.54
N ASN A 675 -0.77 -23.34 -6.71
CA ASN A 675 -1.21 -24.59 -7.33
C ASN A 675 -0.09 -25.29 -8.12
N LEU A 676 1.09 -24.68 -8.23
CA LEU A 676 2.30 -25.27 -8.79
C LEU A 676 3.18 -25.92 -7.71
N ALA A 677 2.96 -25.60 -6.44
CA ALA A 677 3.70 -26.21 -5.34
C ALA A 677 3.33 -27.70 -5.20
N PRO A 678 4.30 -28.63 -5.21
CA PRO A 678 4.02 -30.05 -5.07
C PRO A 678 3.41 -30.37 -3.71
N ASN A 679 2.49 -31.33 -3.65
CA ASN A 679 1.90 -31.84 -2.41
C ASN A 679 1.31 -30.79 -1.45
N ASN A 680 0.80 -29.66 -1.97
CA ASN A 680 0.27 -28.56 -1.13
C ASN A 680 1.30 -27.95 -0.15
N THR A 681 2.61 -28.03 -0.44
CA THR A 681 3.64 -27.39 0.39
C THR A 681 3.62 -25.87 0.25
N THR A 682 4.16 -25.17 1.25
CA THR A 682 4.35 -23.71 1.21
C THR A 682 5.69 -23.42 0.53
N ILE A 683 5.78 -22.39 -0.31
CA ILE A 683 7.01 -21.99 -1.00
C ILE A 683 7.94 -21.26 -0.03
N LEU A 684 7.41 -20.26 0.68
CA LEU A 684 8.13 -19.58 1.76
C LEU A 684 7.92 -20.31 3.08
N GLU A 685 8.85 -21.20 3.42
CA GLU A 685 8.83 -21.93 4.69
C GLU A 685 10.15 -21.84 5.47
N GLY A 686 10.07 -22.13 6.77
CA GLY A 686 11.23 -22.26 7.66
C GLY A 686 12.16 -21.05 7.65
N ASN A 687 13.44 -21.28 7.33
CA ASN A 687 14.47 -20.25 7.41
C ASN A 687 14.25 -19.09 6.42
N TYR A 688 13.54 -19.31 5.31
CA TYR A 688 13.28 -18.24 4.33
C TYR A 688 12.36 -17.16 4.91
N LEU A 689 11.36 -17.54 5.71
CA LEU A 689 10.47 -16.59 6.40
C LEU A 689 11.27 -15.71 7.36
N ASN A 690 12.19 -16.30 8.12
CA ASN A 690 13.03 -15.56 9.06
C ASN A 690 13.99 -14.60 8.35
N GLN A 691 14.64 -15.06 7.28
CA GLN A 691 15.54 -14.22 6.48
C GLN A 691 14.80 -13.05 5.82
N ILE A 692 13.68 -13.32 5.15
CA ILE A 692 12.96 -12.28 4.43
C ILE A 692 12.33 -11.25 5.36
N ARG A 693 11.86 -11.67 6.54
CA ARG A 693 11.42 -10.76 7.62
C ARG A 693 12.55 -9.83 8.04
N ALA A 694 13.73 -10.38 8.33
CA ALA A 694 14.88 -9.60 8.76
C ALA A 694 15.36 -8.62 7.68
N TYR A 695 15.46 -9.07 6.42
CA TYR A 695 15.90 -8.22 5.32
C TYR A 695 14.88 -7.12 5.03
N LEU A 696 13.58 -7.44 4.95
CA LEU A 696 12.55 -6.46 4.64
C LEU A 696 12.40 -5.40 5.74
N LYS A 697 12.60 -5.78 7.01
CA LYS A 697 12.65 -4.83 8.13
C LYS A 697 13.78 -3.81 7.96
N VAL A 698 15.00 -4.28 7.67
CA VAL A 698 16.16 -3.39 7.46
C VAL A 698 15.97 -2.53 6.22
N ILE A 699 15.49 -3.12 5.10
CA ILE A 699 15.20 -2.38 3.87
C ILE A 699 14.20 -1.26 4.15
N HIS A 700 13.10 -1.55 4.85
CA HIS A 700 12.10 -0.54 5.22
C HIS A 700 12.73 0.59 6.02
N GLN A 701 13.42 0.29 7.12
CA GLN A 701 13.99 1.28 8.04
C GLN A 701 15.05 2.17 7.37
N GLU A 702 15.97 1.56 6.60
CA GLU A 702 17.05 2.29 5.95
C GLU A 702 16.54 3.20 4.81
N PHE A 703 15.53 2.75 4.06
CA PHE A 703 14.95 3.57 2.99
C PHE A 703 13.96 4.60 3.52
N GLU A 704 13.24 4.35 4.62
CA GLU A 704 12.39 5.33 5.28
C GLU A 704 13.18 6.61 5.61
N ILE A 705 14.41 6.45 6.10
CA ILE A 705 15.32 7.58 6.35
C ILE A 705 15.72 8.28 5.05
N ARG A 706 16.15 7.52 4.03
CA ARG A 706 16.72 8.07 2.78
C ARG A 706 15.69 8.76 1.90
N TYR A 707 14.44 8.31 1.95
CA TYR A 707 13.32 8.94 1.27
C TYR A 707 12.64 10.03 2.12
N ASN A 708 13.20 10.39 3.29
CA ASN A 708 12.63 11.37 4.23
C ASN A 708 11.18 11.04 4.67
N ALA A 709 10.88 9.75 4.83
CA ALA A 709 9.54 9.25 5.13
C ALA A 709 9.35 8.84 6.60
N VAL A 710 10.28 9.22 7.49
CA VAL A 710 10.27 8.81 8.91
C VAL A 710 8.98 9.21 9.60
N GLY A 711 8.26 8.22 10.13
CA GLY A 711 6.98 8.43 10.82
C GLY A 711 5.78 8.60 9.89
N ASN A 712 5.94 8.39 8.58
CA ASN A 712 4.84 8.37 7.63
C ASN A 712 4.20 6.97 7.60
N GLU A 713 2.99 6.85 8.15
CA GLU A 713 2.25 5.58 8.21
C GLU A 713 1.88 5.01 6.82
N SER A 714 1.92 5.82 5.75
CA SER A 714 1.67 5.34 4.38
C SER A 714 2.93 4.83 3.67
N PHE A 715 4.12 5.07 4.22
CA PHE A 715 5.36 4.62 3.62
C PHE A 715 5.52 3.10 3.76
N ALA A 716 5.86 2.46 2.65
CA ALA A 716 6.24 1.06 2.61
C ALA A 716 7.26 0.85 1.49
N MET A 717 7.98 -0.27 1.54
CA MET A 717 8.93 -0.69 0.53
C MET A 717 8.42 -1.95 -0.16
N GLU A 718 8.46 -1.96 -1.48
CA GLU A 718 8.26 -3.12 -2.34
C GLU A 718 9.62 -3.72 -2.68
N ILE A 719 9.75 -5.05 -2.56
CA ILE A 719 10.95 -5.80 -2.93
C ILE A 719 10.60 -6.87 -3.97
N GLU A 720 11.51 -7.10 -4.91
CA GLU A 720 11.53 -8.31 -5.73
C GLU A 720 12.59 -9.26 -5.20
N TYR A 721 12.25 -10.53 -4.96
CA TYR A 721 13.19 -11.54 -4.49
C TYR A 721 13.16 -12.82 -5.34
N LYS A 722 14.11 -13.72 -5.07
CA LYS A 722 14.15 -15.10 -5.58
C LYS A 722 14.85 -16.01 -4.59
N ILE A 723 14.55 -17.30 -4.68
CA ILE A 723 15.33 -18.37 -4.08
C ILE A 723 16.09 -19.05 -5.21
N THR A 724 17.42 -18.98 -5.20
CA THR A 724 18.25 -19.57 -6.25
C THR A 724 18.16 -21.10 -6.23
N ARG A 725 18.69 -21.75 -7.27
CA ARG A 725 18.81 -23.20 -7.34
C ARG A 725 19.59 -23.79 -6.16
N GLU A 726 20.54 -23.03 -5.62
CA GLU A 726 21.37 -23.38 -4.47
C GLU A 726 20.66 -23.14 -3.12
N GLY A 727 19.43 -22.62 -3.13
CA GLY A 727 18.66 -22.33 -1.92
C GLY A 727 19.03 -21.00 -1.24
N GLN A 728 19.61 -20.04 -1.98
CA GLN A 728 19.92 -18.72 -1.43
C GLN A 728 18.79 -17.72 -1.72
N LEU A 729 18.31 -17.02 -0.69
CA LEU A 729 17.38 -15.90 -0.83
C LEU A 729 18.12 -14.64 -1.29
N ILE A 730 17.71 -14.08 -2.42
CA ILE A 730 18.31 -12.89 -3.04
C ILE A 730 17.25 -11.82 -3.25
N ILE A 731 17.55 -10.57 -2.86
CA ILE A 731 16.74 -9.38 -3.16
C ILE A 731 17.30 -8.70 -4.41
N LYS A 732 16.51 -8.66 -5.48
CA LYS A 732 16.90 -8.13 -6.81
C LYS A 732 16.64 -6.63 -6.97
N GLN A 733 15.66 -6.12 -6.24
CA GLN A 733 15.16 -4.76 -6.41
C GLN A 733 14.44 -4.33 -5.13
N ALA A 734 14.51 -3.03 -4.82
CA ALA A 734 13.67 -2.39 -3.82
C ALA A 734 13.24 -1.01 -4.33
N ARG A 735 12.00 -0.62 -4.04
CA ARG A 735 11.46 0.72 -4.34
C ARG A 735 10.34 1.10 -3.35
N PRO A 736 10.06 2.40 -3.15
CA PRO A 736 8.89 2.82 -2.38
C PRO A 736 7.58 2.25 -2.95
N TRP A 737 6.66 1.92 -2.06
CA TRP A 737 5.32 1.49 -2.42
C TRP A 737 4.50 2.66 -2.96
N VAL A 738 3.61 2.34 -3.89
CA VAL A 738 2.82 3.24 -4.76
C VAL A 738 2.12 4.39 -4.04
N ALA A 739 1.75 4.21 -2.77
CA ALA A 739 1.09 5.24 -1.97
C ALA A 739 2.02 6.40 -1.52
N TYR A 740 3.34 6.27 -1.71
CA TYR A 740 4.28 7.29 -1.32
C TYR A 740 4.52 8.31 -2.45
N VAL A 741 3.99 9.52 -2.24
CA VAL A 741 4.45 10.72 -2.95
C VAL A 741 5.49 11.36 -2.05
N SER A 742 6.73 11.50 -2.54
CA SER A 742 7.77 12.20 -1.78
C SER A 742 7.30 13.60 -1.41
N THR A 743 7.36 13.95 -0.13
CA THR A 743 7.15 15.32 0.34
C THR A 743 8.35 16.22 0.06
N ASP A 744 9.44 15.66 -0.47
CA ASP A 744 10.47 16.48 -1.09
C ASP A 744 9.87 17.08 -2.36
N ASP A 745 9.32 18.29 -2.22
CA ASP A 745 9.75 19.35 -3.11
C ASP A 745 11.25 19.15 -3.23
N VAL A 746 11.73 18.68 -4.39
CA VAL A 746 13.11 18.90 -4.75
C VAL A 746 13.26 20.39 -4.52
N LYS A 747 13.97 20.78 -3.45
CA LYS A 747 14.46 22.13 -3.30
C LYS A 747 15.45 22.31 -4.43
N LEU A 748 14.89 22.56 -5.62
CA LEU A 748 15.50 23.36 -6.63
C LEU A 748 15.96 24.58 -5.86
N LEU A 749 17.27 24.80 -5.86
CA LEU A 749 17.86 26.07 -5.47
C LEU A 749 16.88 27.16 -5.91
N ASP A 750 16.37 27.92 -4.94
CA ASP A 750 15.51 29.07 -5.18
C ASP A 750 16.05 29.80 -6.41
N SER A 751 15.27 29.78 -7.49
CA SER A 751 15.66 30.35 -8.78
C SER A 751 15.84 31.88 -8.75
N ASP A 752 15.77 32.48 -7.56
CA ASP A 752 16.01 33.88 -7.27
C ASP A 752 17.48 34.24 -6.97
N GLN A 753 18.42 33.28 -6.99
CA GLN A 753 19.85 33.55 -6.70
C GLN A 753 20.87 33.35 -7.83
N LEU A 754 20.51 33.54 -9.11
CA LEU A 754 21.50 33.71 -10.18
C LEU A 754 21.27 35.03 -10.96
N ASN A 755 22.32 35.87 -10.94
CA ASN A 755 22.24 37.34 -10.95
C ASN A 755 22.64 37.95 -12.30
N CYS A 756 21.77 38.76 -12.92
CA CYS A 756 22.24 39.97 -13.59
C CYS A 756 22.11 41.15 -12.63
N THR A 757 22.96 42.18 -12.76
CA THR A 757 22.78 43.45 -12.03
C THR A 757 22.30 44.52 -12.99
N LEU A 758 21.35 45.34 -12.55
CA LEU A 758 20.76 46.39 -13.39
C LEU A 758 20.74 47.72 -12.65
N PHE A 759 21.18 48.79 -13.32
CA PHE A 759 21.25 50.12 -12.72
C PHE A 759 21.16 51.23 -13.79
N PRO A 760 20.56 52.39 -13.49
CA PRO A 760 19.87 52.73 -12.24
C PRO A 760 18.50 52.01 -12.13
N ASN A 761 18.15 51.59 -10.91
CA ASN A 761 16.83 51.07 -10.57
C ASN A 761 16.38 51.72 -9.25
N PRO A 762 15.42 52.67 -9.28
CA PRO A 762 14.55 53.01 -10.39
C PRO A 762 15.25 53.70 -11.59
N ALA A 763 14.84 53.33 -12.80
CA ALA A 763 15.36 53.83 -14.08
C ALA A 763 14.61 55.06 -14.57
N SER A 764 15.32 55.99 -15.23
CA SER A 764 14.72 57.14 -15.92
C SER A 764 14.75 56.92 -17.43
N ASP A 765 15.87 57.17 -18.10
CA ASP A 765 15.90 57.12 -19.57
C ASP A 765 16.54 55.83 -20.11
N TYR A 766 17.34 55.16 -19.29
CA TYR A 766 18.07 53.95 -19.66
C TYR A 766 18.34 53.05 -18.44
N ILE A 767 18.64 51.78 -18.72
CA ILE A 767 19.22 50.82 -17.76
C ILE A 767 20.51 50.24 -18.34
N ASN A 768 21.52 50.09 -17.50
CA ASN A 768 22.70 49.29 -17.79
C ASN A 768 22.52 47.93 -17.16
N VAL A 769 22.91 46.87 -17.87
CA VAL A 769 22.73 45.49 -17.42
C VAL A 769 24.06 44.76 -17.49
N ASP A 770 24.52 44.27 -16.35
CA ASP A 770 25.71 43.44 -16.25
C ASP A 770 25.29 41.96 -16.14
N TRP A 771 25.64 41.17 -17.16
CA TRP A 771 25.23 39.78 -17.31
C TRP A 771 26.34 38.85 -16.81
N ILE A 772 26.18 38.30 -15.61
CA ILE A 772 27.23 37.52 -14.93
C ILE A 772 27.47 36.15 -15.61
N GLU A 773 26.44 35.56 -16.23
CA GLU A 773 26.50 34.23 -16.88
C GLU A 773 26.76 34.29 -18.40
N GLY A 774 27.18 35.44 -18.92
CA GLY A 774 27.44 35.65 -20.35
C GLY A 774 26.37 36.49 -21.04
N ASN A 775 26.70 36.92 -22.26
CA ASN A 775 25.92 37.94 -22.97
C ASN A 775 24.75 37.34 -23.74
N PRO A 776 23.51 37.82 -23.55
CA PRO A 776 22.36 37.35 -24.31
C PRO A 776 22.42 37.81 -25.77
N SER A 777 21.94 36.97 -26.68
CA SER A 777 21.78 37.32 -28.10
C SER A 777 20.56 38.23 -28.32
N GLU A 778 19.54 38.11 -27.47
CA GLU A 778 18.31 38.90 -27.50
C GLU A 778 17.86 39.28 -26.09
N VAL A 779 17.31 40.50 -25.95
CA VAL A 779 16.70 41.00 -24.71
C VAL A 779 15.33 41.62 -24.99
N TRP A 780 14.36 41.37 -24.12
CA TRP A 780 13.05 42.00 -24.18
C TRP A 780 12.59 42.46 -22.79
N ILE A 781 11.70 43.44 -22.78
CA ILE A 781 11.09 43.98 -21.57
C ILE A 781 9.59 43.73 -21.64
N CYS A 782 9.03 43.17 -20.57
CA CYS A 782 7.59 42.99 -20.38
C CYS A 782 7.07 43.87 -19.24
N ASN A 783 5.81 44.28 -19.32
CA ASN A 783 5.11 44.87 -18.17
C ASN A 783 4.68 43.77 -17.17
N THR A 784 4.09 44.15 -16.03
CA THR A 784 3.61 43.20 -15.01
C THR A 784 2.48 42.28 -15.46
N THR A 785 1.82 42.56 -16.59
CA THR A 785 0.80 41.67 -17.18
C THR A 785 1.36 40.72 -18.23
N GLY A 786 2.70 40.61 -18.34
CA GLY A 786 3.37 39.72 -19.29
C GLY A 786 3.38 40.20 -20.75
N ARG A 787 2.88 41.41 -21.03
CA ARG A 787 2.90 41.98 -22.39
C ARG A 787 4.29 42.54 -22.68
N GLN A 788 4.91 42.05 -23.75
CA GLN A 788 6.17 42.58 -24.26
C GLN A 788 5.98 44.03 -24.74
N VAL A 789 6.81 44.93 -24.22
CA VAL A 789 6.80 46.37 -24.52
C VAL A 789 8.06 46.82 -25.25
N LEU A 790 9.15 46.04 -25.18
CA LEU A 790 10.39 46.32 -25.90
C LEU A 790 11.09 45.00 -26.25
N HIS A 791 11.70 44.92 -27.44
CA HIS A 791 12.56 43.81 -27.85
C HIS A 791 13.74 44.35 -28.65
N GLN A 792 14.95 43.92 -28.30
CA GLN A 792 16.19 44.34 -28.91
C GLN A 792 17.15 43.15 -29.06
N SER A 793 17.60 42.90 -30.28
CA SER A 793 18.68 41.95 -30.55
C SER A 793 20.04 42.61 -30.30
N LEU A 794 20.97 41.89 -29.68
CA LEU A 794 22.29 42.41 -29.30
C LEU A 794 23.38 41.75 -30.16
N SER A 795 24.19 42.56 -30.85
CA SER A 795 25.32 42.04 -31.64
C SER A 795 26.49 41.70 -30.72
N ILE A 796 26.96 40.45 -30.80
CA ILE A 796 28.09 39.92 -30.01
C ILE A 796 29.40 40.53 -30.52
N SER A 797 29.69 41.79 -30.13
CA SER A 797 31.01 42.40 -30.30
C SER A 797 31.87 42.17 -29.05
N LYS A 798 33.20 42.23 -29.19
CA LYS A 798 34.16 41.87 -28.12
C LYS A 798 34.12 42.78 -26.87
N ASN A 799 33.35 43.87 -26.86
CA ASN A 799 33.05 44.69 -25.69
C ASN A 799 31.66 45.34 -25.86
N PRO A 800 30.58 44.62 -25.50
CA PRO A 800 29.23 45.14 -25.62
C PRO A 800 28.88 46.02 -24.40
N ASP A 801 28.55 47.28 -24.66
CA ASP A 801 27.98 48.20 -23.66
C ASP A 801 26.46 47.98 -23.61
N PHE A 802 25.95 47.22 -22.62
CA PHE A 802 24.52 46.83 -22.54
C PHE A 802 23.66 47.92 -21.92
N ARG A 803 23.67 49.09 -22.54
CA ARG A 803 22.76 50.18 -22.21
C ARG A 803 21.46 50.03 -23.01
N ILE A 804 20.38 49.71 -22.33
CA ILE A 804 19.03 49.60 -22.93
C ILE A 804 18.28 50.90 -22.67
N GLN A 805 17.77 51.54 -23.73
CA GLN A 805 16.98 52.76 -23.63
C GLN A 805 15.54 52.42 -23.21
N VAL A 806 15.06 53.03 -22.13
CA VAL A 806 13.72 52.80 -21.57
C VAL A 806 12.91 54.09 -21.43
N LYS A 807 13.39 55.20 -21.99
CA LYS A 807 12.76 56.53 -21.92
C LYS A 807 11.29 56.54 -22.40
N ASP A 808 10.97 55.70 -23.38
CA ASP A 808 9.65 55.65 -24.02
C ASP A 808 8.67 54.72 -23.28
N LEU A 809 9.12 54.05 -22.21
CA LEU A 809 8.25 53.25 -21.35
C LEU A 809 7.52 54.16 -20.34
N PRO A 810 6.20 53.98 -20.13
CA PRO A 810 5.47 54.64 -19.05
C PRO A 810 6.08 54.38 -17.66
N ALA A 811 5.77 55.23 -16.69
CA ALA A 811 6.13 54.96 -15.29
C ALA A 811 5.44 53.66 -14.82
N GLY A 812 6.20 52.74 -14.24
CA GLY A 812 5.68 51.42 -13.89
C GLY A 812 6.76 50.39 -13.58
N MET A 813 6.32 49.18 -13.22
CA MET A 813 7.21 48.04 -12.98
C MET A 813 7.32 47.19 -14.23
N TYR A 814 8.55 46.79 -14.56
CA TYR A 814 8.89 46.06 -15.77
C TYR A 814 9.82 44.89 -15.44
N ILE A 815 9.80 43.87 -16.29
CA ILE A 815 10.68 42.70 -16.22
C ILE A 815 11.54 42.71 -17.48
N LEU A 816 12.86 42.82 -17.32
CA LEU A 816 13.82 42.60 -18.39
C LEU A 816 14.14 41.10 -18.45
N THR A 817 14.12 40.51 -19.63
CA THR A 817 14.51 39.11 -19.87
C THR A 817 15.56 39.06 -20.98
N GLY A 818 16.62 38.28 -20.79
CA GLY A 818 17.65 38.00 -21.79
C GLY A 818 17.76 36.50 -22.07
N TYR A 819 17.94 36.13 -23.33
CA TYR A 819 18.11 34.75 -23.77
C TYR A 819 19.58 34.40 -24.04
N LEU A 820 20.08 33.37 -23.35
CA LEU A 820 21.43 32.84 -23.52
C LEU A 820 21.42 31.64 -24.47
N GLU A 821 21.79 31.86 -25.73
CA GLU A 821 21.81 30.80 -26.76
C GLU A 821 22.69 29.59 -26.42
N HIS A 822 23.79 29.81 -25.70
CA HIS A 822 24.79 28.76 -25.44
C HIS A 822 24.32 27.70 -24.42
N ASN A 823 23.37 28.02 -23.56
CA ASN A 823 22.82 27.11 -22.55
C ASN A 823 21.29 27.04 -22.55
N GLY A 824 20.63 27.75 -23.48
CA GLY A 824 19.17 27.75 -23.66
C GLY A 824 18.38 28.35 -22.49
N ARG A 825 19.03 29.13 -21.62
CA ARG A 825 18.40 29.72 -20.43
C ARG A 825 17.88 31.13 -20.67
N LEU A 826 16.85 31.50 -19.92
CA LEU A 826 16.33 32.86 -19.81
C LEU A 826 16.73 33.45 -18.46
N ILE A 827 17.34 34.63 -18.47
CA ILE A 827 17.65 35.38 -17.25
C ILE A 827 16.72 36.57 -17.19
N SER A 828 15.98 36.72 -16.08
CA SER A 828 15.02 37.82 -15.92
C SER A 828 15.29 38.66 -14.68
N LYS A 829 15.09 39.98 -14.76
CA LYS A 829 15.15 40.86 -13.58
C LYS A 829 14.18 42.03 -13.64
N LYS A 830 13.61 42.33 -12.48
CA LYS A 830 12.60 43.39 -12.29
C LYS A 830 13.26 44.76 -12.13
N PHE A 831 12.71 45.77 -12.79
CA PHE A 831 13.09 47.16 -12.59
C PHE A 831 11.88 48.11 -12.59
N VAL A 832 12.04 49.26 -11.96
CA VAL A 832 11.01 50.28 -11.86
C VAL A 832 11.39 51.45 -12.77
N LYS A 833 10.50 51.83 -13.70
CA LYS A 833 10.61 53.06 -14.49
C LYS A 833 9.91 54.19 -13.73
N ARG A 834 10.64 55.28 -13.46
CA ARG A 834 10.07 56.51 -12.89
C ARG A 834 9.30 57.31 -13.92
#